data_AF-A0A074YRU9-F1
#
_entry.id   AF-A0A074YRU9-F1
#
_cell.length_a   1.000
_cell.length_b   1.000
_cell.length_c   1.000
_cell.angle_alpha   90.00
_cell.angle_beta   90.00
_cell.angle_gamma   90.00
#
_symmetry.space_group_name_H-M   'P 1'
#
loop_
_entity.id
_entity.type
_entity.pdbx_description
1 polymer ?
#
loop_
_entity_poly.entity_id
_entity_poly.type
_entity_poly.pdbx_seq_one_letter_code
_entity_poly.pdbx_strand_id
1 'polypeptide(L)'
;MPPFTIQQCAIPAVTILIVIIAYPSLWLLERLGPQPLTKQQHIILHTYALVIVFCYYKACFTNPGTIPKDWVSGQSEVAKVQVTREERQRQRWCRKCQAFKPPRAHHCKTCERCIPKMDHHCPWTANCVSHTTFPHFVRFLFYAVAGMSHLGCLLWSRMYHLWTLKDLPYYLGPTPSLLFGLFFITALNSVVVFMLFILLARTLWCLGANTTTIEGWEIERHETLLRRAKYLGGVLEGPNGAKVRIIRQEYPWDIGIFSNIAQGMGSWNPLAWFWPFSFTPSVESGLEFEDNGLEAPGTTWPPPDPDRMFRMAPTEKAFDPSKAFTHSMDPEEFYKRQQADQLRPHLDADVSELRRRQPFHVRYDQKITRKRREDDYVYDNDNDYESDGNESEDDVPQWQPKPGEGEEGWRNSEGERLDDFGVDEDVEFYDEDDVPLGELMRRKNLANDSSAGKADLGVSCPISRYMLTSASPSSVRSNIDIKAGCPLPGSFYILQRFLETTNMSKVNDKWSSEIYSAAAGFVPKLTTTVLSYLSPNPNERILDIGCGDGPLTAQIAASLPQGHIFGLDASPSFIKTAKEKHSSQNCVFQLQDCRHIGECAEAVDGSWDKVFSNAALHWILREPSTRDVVFKDVHSALKPGGTFVFEMGGKGNVEAVHATILSVLVANGIALSTAREACPWFFPSDTWMTQQLQKSGFEVVKCELEYRPTKCTPRSADGSGGLEGWVKLMGAEMLNAVDESKRGDIVKQVCDVLETVVTREEDGSQYLNYVRLRAVARKI
;
A
#
# COMPACT_ATOMS: atom_id res chain seq x y z
N MET A 1 35.88 19.67 13.54
CA MET A 1 34.56 20.31 13.34
C MET A 1 33.73 19.34 12.52
N PRO A 2 32.47 19.05 12.88
CA PRO A 2 31.62 18.22 12.04
C PRO A 2 31.46 18.87 10.65
N PRO A 3 31.36 18.08 9.57
CA PRO A 3 31.18 18.61 8.22
C PRO A 3 29.89 19.43 8.13
N PHE A 4 29.93 20.53 7.39
CA PHE A 4 28.75 21.34 7.09
C PHE A 4 27.74 20.46 6.34
N THR A 5 26.50 20.40 6.84
CA THR A 5 25.42 19.67 6.19
C THR A 5 24.35 20.66 5.73
N ILE A 6 23.79 20.46 4.54
CA ILE A 6 22.75 21.34 3.96
C ILE A 6 21.54 21.46 4.91
N GLN A 7 21.26 20.43 5.72
CA GLN A 7 20.22 20.44 6.74
C GLN A 7 20.39 21.57 7.77
N GLN A 8 21.62 22.01 8.07
CA GLN A 8 21.89 23.13 8.97
C GLN A 8 21.35 24.47 8.43
N CYS A 9 21.15 24.58 7.11
CA CYS A 9 20.56 25.75 6.49
C CYS A 9 19.03 25.73 6.44
N ALA A 10 18.37 24.62 6.82
CA ALA A 10 16.93 24.50 6.67
C ALA A 10 16.16 25.47 7.58
N ILE A 11 16.50 25.54 8.87
CA ILE A 11 15.87 26.47 9.82
C ILE A 11 15.99 27.94 9.38
N PRO A 12 17.19 28.46 9.07
CA PRO A 12 17.31 29.82 8.59
C PRO A 12 16.61 30.01 7.25
N ALA A 13 16.64 29.05 6.32
CA ALA A 13 15.94 29.15 5.04
C ALA A 13 14.41 29.27 5.19
N VAL A 14 13.79 28.43 6.02
CA VAL A 14 12.34 28.50 6.30
C VAL A 14 11.98 29.79 7.04
N THR A 15 12.80 30.21 7.99
CA THR A 15 12.59 31.48 8.71
C THR A 15 12.67 32.68 7.76
N ILE A 16 13.66 32.69 6.86
CA ILE A 16 13.79 33.69 5.80
C ILE A 16 12.57 33.64 4.86
N LEU A 17 12.10 32.45 4.48
CA LEU A 17 10.91 32.30 3.64
C LEU A 17 9.67 32.91 4.30
N ILE A 18 9.45 32.66 5.60
CA ILE A 18 8.34 33.27 6.36
C ILE A 18 8.44 34.80 6.30
N VAL A 19 9.65 35.36 6.49
CA VAL A 19 9.88 36.81 6.44
C VAL A 19 9.66 37.39 5.03
N ILE A 20 10.16 36.72 3.99
CA ILE A 20 10.02 37.13 2.57
C ILE A 20 8.57 37.08 2.11
N ILE A 21 7.78 36.12 2.60
CA ILE A 21 6.36 36.06 2.26
C ILE A 21 5.59 37.12 3.07
N ALA A 22 5.84 37.25 4.38
CA ALA A 22 5.04 38.11 5.24
C ALA A 22 5.28 39.61 4.98
N TYR A 23 6.52 40.10 5.09
CA TYR A 23 6.80 41.54 5.11
C TYR A 23 6.66 42.23 3.75
N PRO A 24 7.25 41.71 2.66
CA PRO A 24 6.97 42.21 1.31
C PRO A 24 5.49 42.21 0.96
N SER A 25 4.72 41.20 1.36
CA SER A 25 3.28 41.19 1.12
C SER A 25 2.57 42.35 1.83
N LEU A 26 2.86 42.56 3.12
CA LEU A 26 2.28 43.68 3.88
C LEU A 26 2.62 45.02 3.23
N TRP A 27 3.89 45.22 2.84
CA TRP A 27 4.35 46.43 2.17
C TRP A 27 3.68 46.66 0.81
N LEU A 28 3.47 45.59 0.02
CA LEU A 28 2.76 45.66 -1.27
C LEU A 28 1.28 45.98 -1.07
N LEU A 29 0.63 45.36 -0.08
CA LEU A 29 -0.80 45.53 0.20
C LEU A 29 -1.18 46.93 0.68
N GLU A 30 -0.23 47.68 1.27
CA GLU A 30 -0.40 49.09 1.63
C GLU A 30 -0.31 50.05 0.43
N ARG A 31 0.46 49.67 -0.60
CA ARG A 31 0.76 50.53 -1.77
C ARG A 31 -0.14 50.27 -2.97
N LEU A 32 -0.80 49.10 -3.01
CA LEU A 32 -1.64 48.67 -4.13
C LEU A 32 -3.12 48.66 -3.69
N GLY A 33 -3.97 49.37 -4.45
CA GLY A 33 -5.42 49.52 -4.20
C GLY A 33 -6.24 48.23 -4.39
N PRO A 34 -7.54 48.18 -4.04
CA PRO A 34 -8.47 49.32 -4.00
C PRO A 34 -8.46 50.16 -2.72
N GLN A 35 -8.11 49.56 -1.57
CA GLN A 35 -8.01 50.27 -0.28
C GLN A 35 -6.86 49.69 0.54
N PRO A 36 -6.13 50.50 1.32
CA PRO A 36 -5.10 50.00 2.22
C PRO A 36 -5.69 49.02 3.25
N LEU A 37 -4.83 48.20 3.84
CA LEU A 37 -5.24 47.26 4.87
C LEU A 37 -5.87 47.99 6.06
N THR A 38 -6.96 47.45 6.58
CA THR A 38 -7.57 47.95 7.81
C THR A 38 -6.67 47.65 9.02
N LYS A 39 -6.81 48.42 10.11
CA LYS A 39 -6.09 48.14 11.37
C LYS A 39 -6.30 46.70 11.85
N GLN A 40 -7.52 46.17 11.70
CA GLN A 40 -7.83 44.79 12.07
C GLN A 40 -7.06 43.78 11.20
N GLN A 41 -7.01 43.98 9.88
CA GLN A 41 -6.24 43.10 8.99
C GLN A 41 -4.75 43.13 9.30
N HIS A 42 -4.18 44.30 9.60
CA HIS A 42 -2.78 44.38 10.05
C HIS A 42 -2.54 43.56 11.32
N ILE A 43 -3.38 43.74 12.35
CA ILE A 43 -3.25 42.99 13.61
C ILE A 43 -3.34 41.49 13.35
N ILE A 44 -4.32 41.04 12.56
CA ILE A 44 -4.53 39.62 12.26
C ILE A 44 -3.32 39.02 11.53
N LEU A 45 -2.81 39.68 10.48
CA LEU A 45 -1.68 39.17 9.69
C LEU A 45 -0.38 39.13 10.51
N HIS A 46 -0.11 40.15 11.32
CA HIS A 46 1.05 40.13 12.23
C HIS A 46 0.90 39.05 13.30
N THR A 47 -0.32 38.84 13.81
CA THR A 47 -0.59 37.76 14.78
C THR A 47 -0.34 36.40 14.15
N TYR A 48 -0.81 36.16 12.92
CA TYR A 48 -0.49 34.92 12.19
C TYR A 48 1.02 34.74 12.01
N ALA A 49 1.74 35.77 11.56
CA ALA A 49 3.19 35.69 11.37
C ALA A 49 3.91 35.33 12.68
N LEU A 50 3.55 35.98 13.80
CA LEU A 50 4.12 35.69 15.11
C LEU A 50 3.81 34.27 15.59
N VAL A 51 2.56 33.80 15.42
CA VAL A 51 2.15 32.45 15.81
C VAL A 51 2.83 31.39 14.94
N ILE A 52 2.95 31.61 13.63
CA ILE A 52 3.66 30.70 12.72
C ILE A 52 5.12 30.57 13.13
N VAL A 53 5.82 31.69 13.37
CA VAL A 53 7.22 31.67 13.83
C VAL A 53 7.35 30.98 15.19
N PHE A 54 6.42 31.21 16.12
CA PHE A 54 6.42 30.57 17.42
C PHE A 54 6.20 29.06 17.33
N CYS A 55 5.19 28.60 16.59
CA CYS A 55 4.91 27.17 16.39
C CYS A 55 6.07 26.49 15.65
N TYR A 56 6.66 27.15 14.65
CA TYR A 56 7.84 26.64 13.94
C TYR A 56 9.04 26.50 14.88
N TYR A 57 9.32 27.53 15.68
CA TYR A 57 10.36 27.49 16.72
C TYR A 57 10.12 26.32 17.68
N LYS A 58 8.89 26.11 18.14
CA LYS A 58 8.54 24.99 19.01
C LYS A 58 8.76 23.64 18.32
N ALA A 59 8.44 23.49 17.04
CA ALA A 59 8.68 22.27 16.28
C ALA A 59 10.19 21.98 16.10
N CYS A 60 11.01 23.01 15.85
CA CYS A 60 12.46 22.89 15.67
C CYS A 60 13.23 22.60 16.97
N PHE A 61 12.89 23.28 18.06
CA PHE A 61 13.74 23.31 19.26
C PHE A 61 13.17 22.54 20.46
N THR A 62 11.96 21.97 20.35
CA THR A 62 11.48 21.04 21.39
C THR A 62 12.20 19.71 21.26
N ASN A 63 12.67 19.17 22.38
CA ASN A 63 13.33 17.87 22.40
C ASN A 63 12.33 16.77 21.95
N PRO A 64 12.63 15.99 20.89
CA PRO A 64 11.78 14.90 20.40
C PRO A 64 11.65 13.72 21.38
N GLY A 65 12.33 13.78 22.52
CA GLY A 65 12.30 12.76 23.55
C GLY A 65 13.48 11.80 23.46
N THR A 66 13.70 11.08 24.56
CA THR A 66 14.71 10.01 24.68
C THR A 66 14.10 8.91 25.51
N ILE A 67 14.34 7.66 25.11
CA ILE A 67 13.89 6.50 25.88
C ILE A 67 14.71 6.34 27.17
N PRO A 68 14.07 6.14 28.34
CA PRO A 68 14.76 5.78 29.57
C PRO A 68 15.50 4.44 29.46
N LYS A 69 16.75 4.35 29.93
CA LYS A 69 17.58 3.13 29.82
C LYS A 69 17.04 1.97 30.66
N ASP A 70 16.34 2.30 31.74
CA ASP A 70 15.70 1.40 32.69
C ASP A 70 14.27 1.05 32.31
N TRP A 71 13.78 1.49 31.14
CA TRP A 71 12.45 1.12 30.68
C TRP A 71 12.31 -0.41 30.54
N VAL A 72 11.19 -0.91 31.04
CA VAL A 72 10.76 -2.31 30.97
C VAL A 72 9.28 -2.29 30.58
N SER A 73 8.85 -3.19 29.68
CA SER A 73 7.45 -3.27 29.29
C SER A 73 6.54 -3.55 30.50
N GLY A 74 5.50 -2.74 30.72
CA GLY A 74 4.50 -2.92 31.78
C GLY A 74 3.72 -4.24 31.75
N GLN A 75 3.84 -5.03 30.67
CA GLN A 75 3.27 -6.38 30.57
C GLN A 75 3.85 -7.39 31.58
N SER A 76 4.90 -7.05 32.33
CA SER A 76 5.54 -7.97 33.29
C SER A 76 4.81 -8.12 34.65
N GLU A 77 3.89 -7.23 35.03
CA GLU A 77 3.20 -7.36 36.33
C GLU A 77 1.88 -8.15 36.26
N VAL A 78 1.16 -8.10 35.13
CA VAL A 78 -0.11 -8.84 34.93
C VAL A 78 0.14 -10.25 34.37
N ALA A 79 1.25 -10.47 33.65
CA ALA A 79 1.61 -11.76 33.06
C ALA A 79 2.44 -12.65 34.01
N LYS A 80 2.02 -12.80 35.28
CA LYS A 80 2.56 -13.86 36.17
C LYS A 80 1.98 -15.25 35.88
N VAL A 81 1.13 -15.39 34.86
CA VAL A 81 0.61 -16.67 34.38
C VAL A 81 1.36 -17.05 33.11
N GLN A 82 2.28 -18.02 33.24
CA GLN A 82 2.92 -18.79 32.16
C GLN A 82 3.30 -18.02 30.88
N VAL A 83 4.17 -17.01 31.02
CA VAL A 83 4.87 -16.44 29.85
C VAL A 83 5.81 -17.50 29.30
N THR A 84 5.57 -17.92 28.06
CA THR A 84 6.39 -18.89 27.34
C THR A 84 7.78 -18.30 27.04
N ARG A 85 8.78 -19.17 26.83
CA ARG A 85 10.16 -18.75 26.50
C ARG A 85 10.23 -17.90 25.21
N GLU A 86 9.23 -18.02 24.34
CA GLU A 86 9.07 -17.30 23.07
C GLU A 86 8.60 -15.84 23.25
N GLU A 87 7.85 -15.52 24.31
CA GLU A 87 7.36 -14.17 24.59
C GLU A 87 8.44 -13.28 25.23
N ARG A 88 9.39 -13.86 25.97
CA ARG A 88 10.58 -13.14 26.48
C ARG A 88 11.58 -12.78 25.38
N GLN A 89 11.50 -13.42 24.22
CA GLN A 89 12.43 -13.24 23.09
C GLN A 89 12.05 -12.07 22.16
N ARG A 90 10.95 -11.34 22.40
CA ARG A 90 10.42 -10.34 21.45
C ARG A 90 10.49 -8.89 21.92
N GLN A 91 11.25 -8.60 22.98
CA GLN A 91 11.52 -7.22 23.38
C GLN A 91 12.67 -6.65 22.52
N ARG A 92 12.32 -5.67 21.67
CA ARG A 92 13.24 -5.02 20.73
C ARG A 92 14.34 -4.26 21.50
N TRP A 93 15.61 -4.46 21.14
CA TRP A 93 16.77 -3.86 21.78
C TRP A 93 17.55 -2.98 20.80
N CYS A 94 17.91 -1.77 21.23
CA CYS A 94 18.80 -0.91 20.45
C CYS A 94 20.23 -1.01 20.98
N ARG A 95 21.15 -1.56 20.18
CA ARG A 95 22.58 -1.63 20.54
C ARG A 95 23.28 -0.27 20.56
N LYS A 96 22.95 0.68 19.69
CA LYS A 96 23.55 2.02 19.71
C LYS A 96 23.19 2.78 20.99
N CYS A 97 21.94 2.65 21.45
CA CYS A 97 21.48 3.29 22.68
C CYS A 97 21.70 2.45 23.95
N GLN A 98 21.96 1.14 23.81
CA GLN A 98 22.02 0.17 24.90
C GLN A 98 20.76 0.24 25.80
N ALA A 99 19.59 0.24 25.17
CA ALA A 99 18.30 0.35 25.83
C ALA A 99 17.23 -0.47 25.10
N PHE A 100 16.21 -0.91 25.84
CA PHE A 100 15.02 -1.53 25.26
C PHE A 100 14.18 -0.48 24.54
N LYS A 101 13.63 -0.88 23.40
CA LYS A 101 12.85 -0.04 22.50
C LYS A 101 11.37 -0.25 22.79
N PRO A 102 10.64 0.78 23.26
CA PRO A 102 9.20 0.71 23.38
C PRO A 102 8.51 0.44 22.04
N PRO A 103 7.23 0.04 22.06
CA PRO A 103 6.42 0.03 20.85
C PRO A 103 6.49 1.39 20.14
N ARG A 104 6.53 1.38 18.80
CA ARG A 104 6.53 2.59 17.95
C ARG A 104 7.76 3.51 18.07
N ALA A 105 8.75 3.17 18.91
CA ALA A 105 10.02 3.89 18.94
C ALA A 105 10.94 3.39 17.82
N HIS A 106 11.76 4.28 17.25
CA HIS A 106 12.78 3.97 16.22
C HIS A 106 14.09 4.72 16.49
N HIS A 107 15.23 4.15 16.10
CA HIS A 107 16.52 4.83 16.21
C HIS A 107 16.67 5.78 15.01
N CYS A 108 16.85 7.07 15.28
CA CYS A 108 17.06 8.03 14.22
C CYS A 108 18.56 8.22 13.95
N LYS A 109 18.98 8.08 12.70
CA LYS A 109 20.38 8.24 12.28
C LYS A 109 20.94 9.65 12.51
N THR A 110 20.08 10.67 12.38
CA THR A 110 20.46 12.08 12.52
C THR A 110 20.37 12.56 13.97
N CYS A 111 19.35 12.11 14.72
CA CYS A 111 19.19 12.42 16.14
C CYS A 111 20.13 11.55 17.03
N GLU A 112 20.73 10.48 16.48
CA GLU A 112 21.65 9.51 17.11
C GLU A 112 21.10 8.87 18.39
N ARG A 113 19.78 8.68 18.46
CA ARG A 113 19.09 8.09 19.61
C ARG A 113 17.73 7.50 19.22
N CYS A 114 17.20 6.64 20.09
CA CYS A 114 15.83 6.17 19.99
C CYS A 114 14.82 7.26 20.36
N ILE A 115 13.87 7.49 19.45
CA ILE A 115 12.83 8.52 19.57
C ILE A 115 11.48 7.83 19.80
N PRO A 116 10.69 8.24 20.83
CA PRO A 116 9.37 7.67 21.11
C PRO A 116 8.34 8.08 20.04
N LYS A 117 7.53 7.12 19.56
CA LYS A 117 6.55 7.31 18.47
C LYS A 117 7.15 8.15 17.33
N MET A 118 8.27 7.67 16.79
CA MET A 118 8.97 8.38 15.73
C MET A 118 8.14 8.34 14.46
N ASP A 119 7.93 9.50 13.83
CA ASP A 119 7.26 9.61 12.55
C ASP A 119 8.28 9.69 11.41
N HIS A 120 9.08 10.76 11.40
CA HIS A 120 10.22 10.91 10.51
C HIS A 120 11.19 11.98 11.05
N HIS A 121 12.42 12.00 10.54
CA HIS A 121 13.32 13.13 10.70
C HIS A 121 13.03 14.19 9.64
N CYS A 122 12.49 15.34 10.04
CA CYS A 122 12.06 16.35 9.09
C CYS A 122 13.23 17.28 8.72
N PRO A 123 13.69 17.29 7.45
CA PRO A 123 14.80 18.15 7.04
C PRO A 123 14.48 19.64 7.20
N TRP A 124 13.20 20.03 7.08
CA TRP A 124 12.75 21.43 7.17
C TRP A 124 12.69 21.97 8.60
N THR A 125 12.58 21.10 9.60
CA THR A 125 12.65 21.51 11.01
C THR A 125 14.00 21.21 11.64
N ALA A 126 14.86 20.47 10.93
CA ALA A 126 16.10 19.87 11.43
C ALA A 126 15.89 19.14 12.77
N ASN A 127 14.72 18.53 12.93
CA ASN A 127 14.31 17.84 14.14
C ASN A 127 13.43 16.62 13.81
N CYS A 128 13.40 15.68 14.74
CA CYS A 128 12.57 14.49 14.66
C CYS A 128 11.09 14.87 14.95
N VAL A 129 10.16 14.50 14.07
CA VAL A 129 8.72 14.53 14.33
C VAL A 129 8.37 13.27 15.12
N SER A 130 7.84 13.43 16.33
CA SER A 130 7.76 12.40 17.37
C SER A 130 6.61 12.66 18.34
N HIS A 131 6.38 11.79 19.32
CA HIS A 131 5.34 11.99 20.35
C HIS A 131 5.29 13.40 20.95
N THR A 132 6.45 13.97 21.29
CA THR A 132 6.53 15.28 21.97
C THR A 132 6.48 16.47 21.01
N THR A 133 6.97 16.31 19.78
CA THR A 133 7.10 17.39 18.79
C THR A 133 5.92 17.43 17.80
N PHE A 134 5.21 16.32 17.61
CA PHE A 134 4.12 16.17 16.65
C PHE A 134 2.98 17.19 16.85
N PRO A 135 2.48 17.46 18.07
CA PRO A 135 1.46 18.51 18.26
C PRO A 135 1.94 19.90 17.82
N HIS A 136 3.22 20.22 18.01
CA HIS A 136 3.80 21.50 17.58
C HIS A 136 3.92 21.59 16.06
N PHE A 137 4.29 20.48 15.41
CA PHE A 137 4.34 20.37 13.97
C PHE A 137 2.95 20.54 13.33
N VAL A 138 1.91 19.89 13.85
CA VAL A 138 0.52 20.05 13.37
C VAL A 138 0.04 21.49 13.51
N ARG A 139 0.29 22.14 14.66
CA ARG A 139 -0.05 23.56 14.87
C ARG A 139 0.68 24.47 13.89
N PHE A 140 1.96 24.24 13.65
CA PHE A 140 2.73 25.00 12.66
C PHE A 140 2.09 24.88 11.28
N LEU A 141 1.80 23.67 10.80
CA LEU A 141 1.15 23.47 9.49
C LEU A 141 -0.22 24.13 9.41
N PHE A 142 -1.05 23.96 10.44
CA PHE A 142 -2.39 24.56 10.50
C PHE A 142 -2.33 26.09 10.39
N TYR A 143 -1.52 26.73 11.22
CA TYR A 143 -1.40 28.20 11.20
C TYR A 143 -0.71 28.72 9.95
N ALA A 144 0.27 27.99 9.40
CA ALA A 144 0.91 28.34 8.14
C ALA A 144 -0.10 28.33 6.99
N VAL A 145 -0.87 27.25 6.85
CA VAL A 145 -1.93 27.14 5.82
C VAL A 145 -2.99 28.23 6.03
N ALA A 146 -3.56 28.36 7.24
CA ALA A 146 -4.60 29.35 7.51
C ALA A 146 -4.13 30.79 7.28
N GLY A 147 -2.95 31.15 7.78
CA GLY A 147 -2.37 32.49 7.64
C GLY A 147 -2.02 32.83 6.20
N MET A 148 -1.37 31.90 5.48
CA MET A 148 -0.97 32.10 4.08
C MET A 148 -2.16 32.06 3.11
N SER A 149 -3.20 31.27 3.41
CA SER A 149 -4.46 31.31 2.66
C SER A 149 -5.16 32.66 2.84
N HIS A 150 -5.25 33.17 4.07
CA HIS A 150 -5.84 34.49 4.32
C HIS A 150 -5.03 35.61 3.62
N LEU A 151 -3.70 35.57 3.72
CA LEU A 151 -2.82 36.48 2.99
C LEU A 151 -3.03 36.36 1.47
N GLY A 152 -3.12 35.13 0.97
CA GLY A 152 -3.37 34.79 -0.43
C GLY A 152 -4.67 35.39 -0.95
N CYS A 153 -5.76 35.33 -0.18
CA CYS A 153 -7.03 35.97 -0.55
C CYS A 153 -6.87 37.49 -0.74
N LEU A 154 -6.09 38.15 0.10
CA LEU A 154 -5.83 39.60 -0.02
C LEU A 154 -4.95 39.92 -1.22
N LEU A 155 -3.90 39.13 -1.46
CA LEU A 155 -3.01 39.27 -2.63
C LEU A 155 -3.77 39.04 -3.95
N TRP A 156 -4.57 37.99 -4.03
CA TRP A 156 -5.42 37.71 -5.19
C TRP A 156 -6.48 38.80 -5.41
N SER A 157 -7.03 39.37 -4.34
CA SER A 157 -7.92 40.54 -4.45
C SER A 157 -7.23 41.74 -5.09
N ARG A 158 -5.94 41.99 -4.79
CA ARG A 158 -5.15 43.05 -5.45
C ARG A 158 -4.90 42.74 -6.92
N MET A 159 -4.50 41.51 -7.23
CA MET A 159 -4.31 41.06 -8.61
C MET A 159 -5.58 41.24 -9.43
N TYR A 160 -6.73 40.82 -8.87
CA TYR A 160 -8.02 40.98 -9.52
C TYR A 160 -8.39 42.45 -9.74
N HIS A 161 -8.22 43.30 -8.73
CA HIS A 161 -8.49 44.73 -8.88
C HIS A 161 -7.62 45.37 -9.97
N LEU A 162 -6.31 45.10 -9.98
CA LEU A 162 -5.42 45.61 -11.02
C LEU A 162 -5.79 45.09 -12.42
N TRP A 163 -6.25 43.84 -12.50
CA TRP A 163 -6.77 43.28 -13.75
C TRP A 163 -7.98 44.03 -14.29
N THR A 164 -8.89 44.49 -13.41
CA THR A 164 -10.03 45.33 -13.83
C THR A 164 -9.62 46.71 -14.33
N LEU A 165 -8.43 47.17 -13.98
CA LEU A 165 -7.85 48.46 -14.35
C LEU A 165 -6.86 48.38 -15.52
N LYS A 166 -6.77 47.23 -16.19
CA LYS A 166 -5.78 46.96 -17.25
C LYS A 166 -5.81 47.95 -18.43
N ASP A 167 -6.96 48.57 -18.68
CA ASP A 167 -7.16 49.49 -19.81
C ASP A 167 -6.78 50.94 -19.45
N LEU A 168 -6.33 51.22 -18.22
CA LEU A 168 -5.86 52.55 -17.86
C LEU A 168 -4.54 52.91 -18.56
N PRO A 169 -4.35 54.19 -18.93
CA PRO A 169 -3.07 54.69 -19.41
C PRO A 169 -1.93 54.40 -18.43
N TYR A 170 -0.77 54.00 -18.96
CA TYR A 170 0.40 53.56 -18.18
C TYR A 170 0.80 54.50 -17.02
N TYR A 171 0.70 55.82 -17.21
CA TYR A 171 1.08 56.81 -16.20
C TYR A 171 0.14 56.89 -14.99
N LEU A 172 -1.03 56.25 -15.04
CA LEU A 172 -1.99 56.14 -13.92
C LEU A 172 -1.89 54.80 -13.18
N GLY A 173 -1.13 53.83 -13.73
CA GLY A 173 -0.94 52.50 -13.15
C GLY A 173 0.22 52.42 -12.15
N PRO A 174 0.31 51.33 -11.37
CA PRO A 174 1.48 51.08 -10.51
C PRO A 174 2.77 50.90 -11.32
N THR A 175 3.92 51.14 -10.69
CA THR A 175 5.21 50.93 -11.34
C THR A 175 5.40 49.45 -11.72
N PRO A 176 6.13 49.14 -12.81
CA PRO A 176 6.42 47.75 -13.21
C PRO A 176 7.06 46.91 -12.09
N SER A 177 7.89 47.52 -11.25
CA SER A 177 8.50 46.88 -10.08
C SER A 177 7.48 46.40 -9.04
N LEU A 178 6.43 47.20 -8.78
CA LEU A 178 5.36 46.82 -7.86
C LEU A 178 4.51 45.68 -8.43
N LEU A 179 4.23 45.71 -9.74
CA LEU A 179 3.50 44.64 -10.43
C LEU A 179 4.28 43.33 -10.42
N PHE A 180 5.57 43.38 -10.73
CA PHE A 180 6.45 42.22 -10.65
C PHE A 180 6.53 41.66 -9.22
N GLY A 181 6.71 42.53 -8.22
CA GLY A 181 6.73 42.13 -6.82
C GLY A 181 5.43 41.45 -6.38
N LEU A 182 4.27 42.02 -6.75
CA LEU A 182 2.96 41.43 -6.46
C LEU A 182 2.80 40.07 -7.13
N PHE A 183 3.12 39.94 -8.41
CA PHE A 183 3.03 38.68 -9.13
C PHE A 183 3.92 37.61 -8.50
N PHE A 184 5.19 37.93 -8.26
CA PHE A 184 6.16 36.99 -7.69
C PHE A 184 5.74 36.51 -6.30
N ILE A 185 5.36 37.43 -5.42
CA ILE A 185 4.92 37.10 -4.05
C ILE A 185 3.61 36.31 -4.06
N THR A 186 2.66 36.66 -4.92
CA THR A 186 1.40 35.92 -5.05
C THR A 186 1.63 34.49 -5.55
N ALA A 187 2.51 34.32 -6.54
CA ALA A 187 2.89 33.01 -7.06
C ALA A 187 3.62 32.18 -6.00
N LEU A 188 4.63 32.75 -5.34
CA LEU A 188 5.38 32.10 -4.26
C LEU A 188 4.45 31.66 -3.11
N ASN A 189 3.58 32.56 -2.62
CA ASN A 189 2.62 32.24 -1.58
C ASN A 189 1.65 31.12 -2.02
N SER A 190 1.17 31.15 -3.27
CA SER A 190 0.23 30.15 -3.81
C SER A 190 0.87 28.75 -3.92
N VAL A 191 2.13 28.67 -4.36
CA VAL A 191 2.86 27.38 -4.45
C VAL A 191 3.13 26.83 -3.05
N VAL A 192 3.63 27.67 -2.14
CA VAL A 192 3.97 27.23 -0.78
C VAL A 192 2.71 26.79 -0.02
N VAL A 193 1.61 27.55 -0.10
CA VAL A 193 0.36 27.14 0.59
C VAL A 193 -0.23 25.87 0.01
N PHE A 194 -0.10 25.63 -1.29
CA PHE A 194 -0.54 24.38 -1.91
C PHE A 194 0.24 23.16 -1.40
N MET A 195 1.57 23.25 -1.35
CA MET A 195 2.41 22.18 -0.82
C MET A 195 2.15 21.92 0.67
N LEU A 196 2.05 22.99 1.47
CA LEU A 196 1.76 22.88 2.90
C LEU A 196 0.34 22.34 3.17
N PHE A 197 -0.63 22.64 2.30
CA PHE A 197 -1.98 22.08 2.41
C PHE A 197 -1.99 20.57 2.18
N ILE A 198 -1.27 20.07 1.18
CA ILE A 198 -1.11 18.61 0.94
C ILE A 198 -0.47 17.96 2.16
N LEU A 199 0.60 18.55 2.69
CA LEU A 199 1.29 18.04 3.87
C LEU A 199 0.37 18.04 5.11
N LEU A 200 -0.41 19.11 5.31
CA LEU A 200 -1.40 19.19 6.39
C LEU A 200 -2.49 18.12 6.23
N ALA A 201 -3.03 17.93 5.03
CA ALA A 201 -4.05 16.92 4.76
C ALA A 201 -3.53 15.51 5.04
N ARG A 202 -2.31 15.18 4.58
CA ARG A 202 -1.65 13.90 4.90
C ARG A 202 -1.44 13.74 6.41
N THR A 203 -0.95 14.79 7.08
CA THR A 203 -0.70 14.75 8.54
C THR A 203 -2.00 14.55 9.33
N LEU A 204 -3.10 15.21 8.92
CA LEU A 204 -4.41 15.05 9.55
C LEU A 204 -5.03 13.66 9.29
N TRP A 205 -4.79 13.09 8.11
CA TRP A 205 -5.17 11.71 7.80
C TRP A 205 -4.43 10.72 8.71
N CYS A 206 -3.11 10.84 8.79
CA CYS A 206 -2.26 10.05 9.69
C CYS A 206 -2.68 10.20 11.15
N LEU A 207 -3.00 11.43 11.59
CA LEU A 207 -3.51 11.70 12.93
C LEU A 207 -4.87 11.04 13.20
N GLY A 208 -5.77 11.05 12.21
CA GLY A 208 -7.08 10.41 12.31
C GLY A 208 -7.01 8.89 12.39
N ALA A 209 -6.05 8.27 11.69
CA ALA A 209 -5.79 6.83 11.71
C ALA A 209 -4.79 6.39 12.81
N ASN A 210 -4.23 7.35 13.56
CA ASN A 210 -3.14 7.15 14.52
C ASN A 210 -1.87 6.50 13.95
N THR A 211 -1.63 6.57 12.64
CA THR A 211 -0.48 5.95 11.98
C THR A 211 0.63 6.97 11.74
N THR A 212 1.89 6.60 11.96
CA THR A 212 3.06 7.36 11.49
C THR A 212 3.42 7.04 10.04
N THR A 213 4.30 7.82 9.40
CA THR A 213 4.84 7.52 8.06
C THR A 213 5.63 6.21 8.05
N ILE A 214 6.39 5.93 9.11
CA ILE A 214 7.09 4.65 9.30
C ILE A 214 6.09 3.49 9.42
N GLU A 215 5.05 3.66 10.23
CA GLU A 215 4.02 2.62 10.40
C GLU A 215 3.21 2.40 9.10
N GLY A 216 2.95 3.45 8.33
CA GLY A 216 2.34 3.33 7.00
C GLY A 216 3.20 2.48 6.05
N TRP A 217 4.52 2.69 6.06
CA TRP A 217 5.47 1.88 5.32
C TRP A 217 5.50 0.42 5.82
N GLU A 218 5.43 0.19 7.14
CA GLU A 218 5.35 -1.16 7.73
C GLU A 218 4.06 -1.90 7.36
N ILE A 219 2.93 -1.19 7.36
CA ILE A 219 1.62 -1.72 6.93
C ILE A 219 1.71 -2.15 5.46
N GLU A 220 2.22 -1.28 4.58
CA GLU A 220 2.36 -1.58 3.15
C GLU A 220 3.33 -2.75 2.90
N ARG A 221 4.41 -2.84 3.70
CA ARG A 221 5.34 -3.97 3.66
C ARG A 221 4.65 -5.28 4.07
N HIS A 222 3.89 -5.27 5.17
CA HIS A 222 3.12 -6.45 5.60
C HIS A 222 2.08 -6.87 4.56
N GLU A 223 1.37 -5.91 3.95
CA GLU A 223 0.44 -6.18 2.85
C GLU A 223 1.15 -6.80 1.64
N THR A 224 2.39 -6.39 1.36
CA THR A 224 3.21 -6.97 0.29
C THR A 224 3.65 -8.40 0.63
N LEU A 225 4.05 -8.67 1.88
CA LEU A 225 4.35 -10.01 2.36
C LEU A 225 3.12 -10.92 2.33
N LEU A 226 1.94 -10.42 2.71
CA LEU A 226 0.68 -11.13 2.61
C LEU A 226 0.34 -11.49 1.17
N ARG A 227 0.52 -10.54 0.23
CA ARG A 227 0.32 -10.80 -1.20
C ARG A 227 1.26 -11.89 -1.71
N ARG A 228 2.54 -11.86 -1.32
CA ARG A 228 3.53 -12.91 -1.66
C ARG A 228 3.18 -14.25 -1.02
N ALA A 229 2.81 -14.27 0.26
CA ALA A 229 2.45 -15.47 0.99
C ALA A 229 1.21 -16.13 0.36
N LYS A 230 0.18 -15.35 0.02
CA LYS A 230 -1.04 -15.82 -0.64
C LYS A 230 -0.75 -16.47 -1.99
N TYR A 231 0.23 -15.96 -2.74
CA TYR A 231 0.69 -16.57 -4.00
C TYR A 231 1.43 -17.90 -3.76
N LEU A 232 2.24 -17.99 -2.69
CA LEU A 232 3.04 -19.17 -2.35
C LEU A 232 2.33 -20.19 -1.44
N GLY A 233 0.99 -20.17 -1.36
CA GLY A 233 0.20 -21.15 -0.59
C GLY A 233 0.04 -20.83 0.90
N GLY A 234 0.14 -19.55 1.27
CA GLY A 234 -0.06 -19.03 2.63
C GLY A 234 1.19 -19.01 3.50
N VAL A 235 2.35 -19.37 2.94
CA VAL A 235 3.61 -19.52 3.66
C VAL A 235 4.72 -18.88 2.84
N LEU A 236 5.62 -18.17 3.52
CA LEU A 236 6.87 -17.70 2.95
C LEU A 236 8.02 -18.54 3.50
N GLU A 237 9.01 -18.82 2.64
CA GLU A 237 10.25 -19.44 3.07
C GLU A 237 11.15 -18.39 3.70
N GLY A 238 11.33 -18.49 5.01
CA GLY A 238 12.35 -17.76 5.74
C GLY A 238 13.73 -18.42 5.58
N PRO A 239 14.73 -17.89 6.31
CA PRO A 239 16.04 -18.48 6.40
C PRO A 239 16.03 -19.99 6.63
N ASN A 240 16.91 -20.71 5.92
CA ASN A 240 17.09 -22.16 6.04
C ASN A 240 15.87 -23.00 5.64
N GLY A 241 14.97 -22.45 4.83
CA GLY A 241 13.75 -23.14 4.41
C GLY A 241 12.67 -23.21 5.50
N ALA A 242 12.81 -22.42 6.57
CA ALA A 242 11.79 -22.31 7.60
C ALA A 242 10.50 -21.76 7.00
N LYS A 243 9.40 -22.50 7.15
CA LYS A 243 8.10 -22.13 6.60
C LYS A 243 7.37 -21.20 7.56
N VAL A 244 7.29 -19.91 7.21
CA VAL A 244 6.67 -18.86 8.00
C VAL A 244 5.28 -18.57 7.45
N ARG A 245 4.25 -18.82 8.25
CA ARG A 245 2.88 -18.50 7.86
C ARG A 245 2.61 -17.02 8.12
N ILE A 246 2.32 -16.26 7.07
CA ILE A 246 1.98 -14.84 7.19
C ILE A 246 0.46 -14.72 7.29
N ILE A 247 -0.01 -14.17 8.41
CA ILE A 247 -1.43 -13.96 8.71
C ILE A 247 -1.69 -12.45 8.64
N ARG A 248 -2.85 -12.08 8.08
CA ARG A 248 -3.28 -10.68 8.07
C ARG A 248 -3.49 -10.25 9.51
N GLN A 249 -2.84 -9.16 9.89
CA GLN A 249 -2.93 -8.56 11.22
C GLN A 249 -3.40 -7.13 11.03
N GLU A 250 -4.42 -6.72 11.77
CA GLU A 250 -4.91 -5.34 11.76
C GLU A 250 -3.99 -4.45 12.62
N TYR A 251 -3.95 -3.16 12.29
CA TYR A 251 -3.10 -2.20 12.99
C TYR A 251 -3.62 -1.96 14.42
N PRO A 252 -2.79 -2.16 15.47
CA PRO A 252 -3.28 -2.26 16.85
C PRO A 252 -3.62 -0.92 17.52
N TRP A 253 -3.05 0.20 17.04
CA TRP A 253 -3.16 1.49 17.73
C TRP A 253 -4.25 2.41 17.18
N ASP A 254 -5.13 1.93 16.28
CA ASP A 254 -6.33 2.68 15.88
C ASP A 254 -7.46 2.45 16.89
N ILE A 255 -7.63 3.41 17.82
CA ILE A 255 -8.62 3.39 18.91
C ILE A 255 -9.83 4.31 18.62
N GLY A 256 -10.01 4.70 17.36
CA GLY A 256 -11.08 5.57 16.88
C GLY A 256 -10.68 7.04 16.74
N ILE A 257 -11.27 7.71 15.75
CA ILE A 257 -10.82 9.03 15.24
C ILE A 257 -10.58 10.06 16.34
N PHE A 258 -11.52 10.25 17.28
CA PHE A 258 -11.36 11.28 18.31
C PHE A 258 -10.27 10.93 19.33
N SER A 259 -10.22 9.67 19.76
CA SER A 259 -9.20 9.15 20.69
C SER A 259 -7.81 9.19 20.06
N ASN A 260 -7.71 8.87 18.76
CA ASN A 260 -6.48 8.99 17.96
C ASN A 260 -5.96 10.43 17.92
N ILE A 261 -6.84 11.39 17.61
CA ILE A 261 -6.50 12.81 17.61
C ILE A 261 -6.09 13.28 19.02
N ALA A 262 -6.85 12.89 20.05
CA ALA A 262 -6.55 13.25 21.43
C ALA A 262 -5.19 12.71 21.90
N GLN A 263 -4.86 11.46 21.56
CA GLN A 263 -3.58 10.84 21.85
C GLN A 263 -2.45 11.54 21.07
N GLY A 264 -2.63 11.79 19.78
CA GLY A 264 -1.61 12.43 18.93
C GLY A 264 -1.35 13.90 19.30
N MET A 265 -2.39 14.63 19.72
CA MET A 265 -2.26 16.02 20.18
C MET A 265 -1.89 16.13 21.68
N GLY A 266 -1.91 15.02 22.41
CA GLY A 266 -1.60 14.93 23.85
C GLY A 266 -2.63 15.60 24.76
N SER A 267 -3.88 15.76 24.31
CA SER A 267 -4.94 16.42 25.07
C SER A 267 -6.31 15.99 24.57
N TRP A 268 -7.25 15.74 25.48
CA TRP A 268 -8.67 15.51 25.15
C TRP A 268 -9.45 16.79 24.84
N ASN A 269 -8.87 17.96 25.11
CA ASN A 269 -9.49 19.26 24.87
C ASN A 269 -9.20 19.75 23.44
N PRO A 270 -10.20 19.87 22.55
CA PRO A 270 -10.00 20.34 21.17
C PRO A 270 -9.44 21.77 21.07
N LEU A 271 -9.72 22.64 22.04
CA LEU A 271 -9.17 24.00 22.05
C LEU A 271 -7.65 23.99 22.23
N ALA A 272 -7.13 23.02 22.99
CA ALA A 272 -5.68 22.86 23.18
C ALA A 272 -4.96 22.37 21.91
N TRP A 273 -5.68 21.76 20.96
CA TRP A 273 -5.11 21.32 19.69
C TRP A 273 -4.69 22.51 18.85
N PHE A 274 -5.48 23.58 18.86
CA PHE A 274 -5.18 24.81 18.13
C PHE A 274 -4.40 25.82 18.97
N TRP A 275 -4.39 25.72 20.30
CA TRP A 275 -3.70 26.69 21.15
C TRP A 275 -2.16 26.63 21.00
N PRO A 276 -1.48 27.70 20.52
CA PRO A 276 -0.04 27.69 20.26
C PRO A 276 0.80 27.40 21.51
N PHE A 277 0.37 27.88 22.67
CA PHE A 277 1.08 27.74 23.93
C PHE A 277 0.67 26.50 24.73
N SER A 278 0.04 25.52 24.07
CA SER A 278 -0.32 24.26 24.73
C SER A 278 0.94 23.51 25.20
N PHE A 279 0.79 22.73 26.28
CA PHE A 279 1.87 21.94 26.85
C PHE A 279 2.40 20.90 25.86
N THR A 280 3.69 20.61 25.97
CA THR A 280 4.34 19.49 25.29
C THR A 280 3.94 18.19 26.01
N PRO A 281 3.52 17.13 25.29
CA PRO A 281 3.28 15.82 25.89
C PRO A 281 4.52 15.29 26.63
N SER A 282 4.34 14.57 27.73
CA SER A 282 5.45 13.94 28.45
C SER A 282 6.00 12.75 27.65
N VAL A 283 7.30 12.47 27.80
CA VAL A 283 7.92 11.30 27.17
C VAL A 283 7.27 10.01 27.66
N GLU A 284 6.94 9.93 28.95
CA GLU A 284 6.30 8.75 29.58
C GLU A 284 4.99 8.36 28.88
N SER A 285 4.16 9.35 28.51
CA SER A 285 2.91 9.10 27.78
C SER A 285 3.09 8.57 26.35
N GLY A 286 4.32 8.55 25.85
CA GLY A 286 4.69 8.03 24.52
C GLY A 286 5.48 6.71 24.57
N LEU A 287 5.54 6.05 25.73
CA LEU A 287 6.19 4.75 25.90
C LEU A 287 5.21 3.58 25.83
N GLU A 288 3.95 3.83 26.16
CA GLU A 288 2.88 2.83 26.16
C GLU A 288 1.65 3.39 25.43
N PHE A 289 0.97 2.52 24.67
CA PHE A 289 -0.18 2.90 23.84
C PHE A 289 -1.32 1.91 24.08
N GLU A 290 -2.53 2.44 24.08
CA GLU A 290 -3.75 1.63 24.14
C GLU A 290 -3.89 0.81 22.86
N ASP A 291 -4.22 -0.46 23.04
CA ASP A 291 -4.48 -1.43 21.98
C ASP A 291 -5.99 -1.50 21.72
N ASN A 292 -6.40 -1.54 20.45
CA ASN A 292 -7.80 -1.63 20.05
C ASN A 292 -8.44 -3.00 20.32
N GLY A 293 -7.64 -4.01 20.65
CA GLY A 293 -8.12 -5.34 21.04
C GLY A 293 -8.74 -6.15 19.89
N LEU A 294 -8.47 -5.78 18.64
CA LEU A 294 -8.92 -6.52 17.47
C LEU A 294 -8.16 -7.85 17.31
N GLU A 295 -6.90 -7.88 17.73
CA GLU A 295 -6.03 -9.04 17.67
C GLU A 295 -5.98 -9.81 19.01
N ALA A 296 -5.59 -11.08 18.96
CA ALA A 296 -5.45 -11.89 20.16
C ALA A 296 -4.37 -11.32 21.11
N PRO A 297 -4.57 -11.34 22.44
CA PRO A 297 -3.55 -10.92 23.40
C PRO A 297 -2.22 -11.66 23.18
N GLY A 298 -1.11 -10.93 23.09
CA GLY A 298 0.22 -11.49 22.83
C GLY A 298 0.65 -11.49 21.35
N THR A 299 -0.21 -11.03 20.44
CA THR A 299 0.18 -10.78 19.05
C THR A 299 1.11 -9.56 18.99
N THR A 300 2.27 -9.70 18.34
CA THR A 300 3.27 -8.64 18.27
C THR A 300 3.13 -7.82 17.00
N TRP A 301 3.37 -6.51 17.10
CA TRP A 301 3.51 -5.60 15.96
C TRP A 301 4.93 -5.01 15.95
N PRO A 302 5.62 -4.95 14.80
CA PRO A 302 5.20 -5.41 13.47
C PRO A 302 5.07 -6.94 13.37
N PRO A 303 4.26 -7.45 12.43
CA PRO A 303 4.14 -8.89 12.20
C PRO A 303 5.50 -9.53 11.80
N PRO A 304 5.73 -10.83 12.07
CA PRO A 304 6.99 -11.49 11.76
C PRO A 304 7.28 -11.46 10.26
N ASP A 305 8.38 -10.81 9.87
CA ASP A 305 8.85 -10.76 8.50
C ASP A 305 9.87 -11.91 8.26
N PRO A 306 9.62 -12.85 7.32
CA PRO A 306 10.57 -13.91 6.97
C PRO A 306 11.92 -13.36 6.55
N ASP A 307 11.92 -12.22 5.86
CA ASP A 307 13.11 -11.51 5.44
C ASP A 307 13.78 -10.77 6.59
N ARG A 308 13.25 -10.83 7.83
CA ARG A 308 13.87 -10.34 9.08
C ARG A 308 14.25 -11.45 10.07
N MET A 309 13.80 -12.69 9.85
CA MET A 309 14.09 -13.79 10.77
C MET A 309 15.58 -14.17 10.79
N PHE A 310 16.02 -14.71 11.94
CA PHE A 310 17.37 -15.22 12.13
C PHE A 310 17.66 -16.47 11.28
N ARG A 311 18.88 -16.57 10.76
CA ARG A 311 19.38 -17.80 10.10
C ARG A 311 20.17 -18.61 11.12
N MET A 312 19.79 -19.85 11.38
CA MET A 312 20.71 -20.81 12.03
C MET A 312 21.85 -21.10 11.04
N ALA A 313 23.11 -21.15 11.49
CA ALA A 313 24.18 -21.64 10.62
C ALA A 313 23.82 -23.06 10.13
N PRO A 314 24.06 -23.41 8.86
CA PRO A 314 24.03 -24.81 8.46
C PRO A 314 24.97 -25.54 9.41
N THR A 315 24.45 -26.49 10.18
CA THR A 315 25.30 -27.42 10.91
C THR A 315 26.04 -28.23 9.86
N GLU A 316 27.20 -27.77 9.40
CA GLU A 316 28.20 -28.58 8.70
C GLU A 316 28.83 -29.52 9.72
N LYS A 317 28.01 -30.47 10.15
CA LYS A 317 28.33 -31.79 10.69
C LYS A 317 26.99 -32.39 11.04
N ALA A 318 26.62 -33.41 10.26
CA ALA A 318 25.61 -34.37 10.64
C ALA A 318 25.71 -34.63 12.15
N PHE A 319 24.57 -34.56 12.82
CA PHE A 319 24.40 -35.21 14.10
C PHE A 319 24.82 -36.66 13.91
N ASP A 320 26.04 -37.01 14.33
CA ASP A 320 26.57 -38.36 14.31
C ASP A 320 26.04 -39.05 15.58
N PRO A 321 25.00 -39.88 15.49
CA PRO A 321 24.39 -40.49 16.67
C PRO A 321 25.39 -41.41 17.40
N SER A 322 26.47 -41.82 16.72
CA SER A 322 27.52 -42.67 17.28
C SER A 322 28.47 -41.93 18.23
N LYS A 323 28.52 -40.59 18.17
CA LYS A 323 29.34 -39.74 19.06
C LYS A 323 28.54 -39.03 20.16
N ALA A 324 27.22 -39.15 20.16
CA ALA A 324 26.35 -38.49 21.14
C ALA A 324 26.40 -39.12 22.55
N PHE A 325 26.97 -40.32 22.70
CA PHE A 325 26.86 -41.12 23.93
C PHE A 325 28.17 -41.72 24.45
N THR A 326 29.32 -41.04 24.28
CA THR A 326 30.56 -41.49 24.95
C THR A 326 31.30 -40.34 25.61
N HIS A 327 30.76 -39.84 26.72
CA HIS A 327 31.57 -39.17 27.73
C HIS A 327 31.39 -39.88 29.06
N SER A 328 32.50 -40.08 29.78
CA SER A 328 32.50 -40.79 31.06
C SER A 328 31.64 -40.01 32.09
N MET A 329 30.95 -40.73 32.98
CA MET A 329 30.20 -40.16 34.11
C MET A 329 31.10 -39.77 35.29
N ASP A 330 32.40 -39.53 35.05
CA ASP A 330 33.33 -39.13 36.10
C ASP A 330 33.07 -37.67 36.53
N PRO A 331 32.69 -37.42 37.80
CA PRO A 331 32.39 -36.08 38.30
C PRO A 331 33.55 -35.09 38.15
N GLU A 332 34.79 -35.53 38.25
CA GLU A 332 35.95 -34.63 38.12
C GLU A 332 36.15 -34.13 36.69
N GLU A 333 35.89 -35.00 35.71
CA GLU A 333 35.92 -34.64 34.28
C GLU A 333 34.81 -33.63 33.95
N PHE A 334 33.65 -33.78 34.57
CA PHE A 334 32.52 -32.85 34.43
C PHE A 334 32.85 -31.46 35.01
N TYR A 335 33.40 -31.40 36.23
CA TYR A 335 33.77 -30.13 36.84
C TYR A 335 34.89 -29.41 36.10
N LYS A 336 35.88 -30.15 35.57
CA LYS A 336 36.93 -29.57 34.72
C LYS A 336 36.38 -28.99 33.42
N ARG A 337 35.35 -29.61 32.81
CA ARG A 337 34.65 -29.05 31.64
C ARG A 337 33.85 -27.81 32.00
N GLN A 338 33.13 -27.83 33.11
CA GLN A 338 32.38 -26.66 33.57
C GLN A 338 33.30 -25.46 33.84
N GLN A 339 34.47 -25.70 34.42
CA GLN A 339 35.49 -24.66 34.60
C GLN A 339 36.12 -24.21 33.29
N ALA A 340 36.39 -25.12 32.34
CA ALA A 340 36.92 -24.78 31.02
C ALA A 340 35.93 -23.96 30.18
N ASP A 341 34.62 -24.25 30.26
CA ASP A 341 33.57 -23.48 29.60
C ASP A 341 33.36 -22.10 30.25
N GLN A 342 33.52 -21.99 31.57
CA GLN A 342 33.50 -20.70 32.27
C GLN A 342 34.73 -19.83 31.95
N LEU A 343 35.85 -20.44 31.57
CA LEU A 343 37.12 -19.78 31.25
C LEU A 343 37.35 -19.58 29.75
N ARG A 344 36.31 -19.67 28.90
CA ARG A 344 36.36 -19.31 27.48
C ARG A 344 35.86 -17.87 27.22
N PRO A 345 36.67 -16.82 27.40
CA PRO A 345 36.48 -15.55 26.71
C PRO A 345 37.10 -15.62 25.30
N HIS A 346 36.25 -15.43 24.29
CA HIS A 346 36.54 -14.78 23.00
C HIS A 346 37.32 -15.48 21.85
N LEU A 347 37.64 -16.78 21.85
CA LEU A 347 38.41 -17.34 20.71
C LEU A 347 37.95 -18.62 20.00
N ASP A 348 36.87 -19.30 20.38
CA ASP A 348 36.33 -20.40 19.54
C ASP A 348 34.81 -20.55 19.70
N ALA A 349 34.10 -19.83 18.83
CA ALA A 349 32.66 -19.71 18.71
C ALA A 349 32.00 -20.80 17.83
N ASP A 350 32.50 -22.04 17.88
CA ASP A 350 32.18 -23.04 16.86
C ASP A 350 31.23 -24.17 17.30
N VAL A 351 30.44 -23.94 18.36
CA VAL A 351 29.31 -24.84 18.69
C VAL A 351 28.05 -24.01 18.97
N SER A 352 27.12 -24.01 18.01
CA SER A 352 25.74 -23.50 18.13
C SER A 352 25.54 -22.00 18.37
N GLU A 353 26.47 -21.13 17.95
CA GLU A 353 26.24 -19.69 18.06
C GLU A 353 25.21 -19.18 17.03
N LEU A 354 24.16 -18.54 17.53
CA LEU A 354 23.35 -17.58 16.77
C LEU A 354 24.32 -16.50 16.25
N ARG A 355 24.76 -16.63 15.00
CA ARG A 355 25.63 -15.63 14.38
C ARG A 355 24.80 -14.40 14.03
N ARG A 356 25.35 -13.21 14.35
CA ARG A 356 24.78 -11.91 13.96
C ARG A 356 24.41 -11.95 12.48
N ARG A 357 23.21 -11.49 12.17
CA ARG A 357 22.77 -11.32 10.78
C ARG A 357 23.62 -10.24 10.11
N GLN A 358 24.50 -10.62 9.20
CA GLN A 358 25.25 -9.66 8.39
C GLN A 358 24.39 -9.14 7.23
N PRO A 359 24.64 -7.90 6.77
CA PRO A 359 23.95 -7.35 5.62
C PRO A 359 23.97 -8.29 4.41
N PHE A 360 22.91 -8.26 3.60
CA PHE A 360 22.73 -9.19 2.48
C PHE A 360 23.94 -9.24 1.53
N HIS A 361 24.57 -8.10 1.24
CA HIS A 361 25.73 -8.02 0.35
C HIS A 361 26.94 -8.78 0.90
N VAL A 362 27.23 -8.65 2.20
CA VAL A 362 28.31 -9.40 2.87
C VAL A 362 28.07 -10.91 2.75
N ARG A 363 26.80 -11.33 2.80
CA ARG A 363 26.39 -12.74 2.64
C ARG A 363 26.47 -13.20 1.18
N TYR A 364 26.14 -12.36 0.22
CA TYR A 364 26.22 -12.68 -1.21
C TYR A 364 27.67 -12.87 -1.64
N ASP A 365 28.57 -11.98 -1.20
CA ASP A 365 29.99 -12.05 -1.50
C ASP A 365 30.62 -13.32 -0.92
N GLN A 366 30.30 -13.68 0.32
CA GLN A 366 30.72 -14.95 0.93
C GLN A 366 30.22 -16.17 0.16
N LYS A 367 28.99 -16.12 -0.38
CA LYS A 367 28.39 -17.22 -1.14
C LYS A 367 29.03 -17.36 -2.52
N ILE A 368 29.38 -16.26 -3.18
CA ILE A 368 30.14 -16.28 -4.44
C ILE A 368 31.57 -16.74 -4.22
N THR A 369 32.27 -16.25 -3.20
CA THR A 369 33.64 -16.72 -2.89
C THR A 369 33.65 -18.21 -2.56
N ARG A 370 32.66 -18.68 -1.80
CA ARG A 370 32.50 -20.11 -1.49
C ARG A 370 32.18 -20.93 -2.74
N LYS A 371 31.27 -20.47 -3.61
CA LYS A 371 30.93 -21.17 -4.86
C LYS A 371 32.11 -21.20 -5.84
N ARG A 372 32.89 -20.12 -5.92
CA ARG A 372 34.12 -20.06 -6.71
C ARG A 372 35.16 -21.05 -6.20
N ARG A 373 35.34 -21.14 -4.87
CA ARG A 373 36.16 -22.20 -4.25
C ARG A 373 35.66 -23.60 -4.59
N GLU A 374 34.35 -23.86 -4.50
CA GLU A 374 33.77 -25.18 -4.80
C GLU A 374 33.90 -25.56 -6.28
N ASP A 375 33.74 -24.61 -7.21
CA ASP A 375 33.89 -24.83 -8.65
C ASP A 375 35.38 -25.05 -9.06
N ASP A 376 36.33 -24.42 -8.36
CA ASP A 376 37.78 -24.64 -8.58
C ASP A 376 38.24 -26.05 -8.15
N TYR A 377 37.49 -26.76 -7.27
CA TYR A 377 37.79 -28.15 -6.88
C TYR A 377 37.19 -29.22 -7.83
N VAL A 378 36.45 -28.81 -8.88
CA VAL A 378 35.77 -29.76 -9.80
C VAL A 378 36.55 -30.02 -11.09
N TYR A 379 37.63 -29.27 -11.35
CA TYR A 379 38.48 -29.42 -12.54
C TYR A 379 39.94 -29.75 -12.20
N ASP A 380 40.18 -30.70 -11.31
CA ASP A 380 41.52 -31.27 -11.17
C ASP A 380 41.47 -32.80 -11.25
N ASN A 381 41.41 -33.29 -12.48
CA ASN A 381 41.95 -34.59 -12.82
C ASN A 381 42.52 -34.54 -14.25
N ASP A 382 43.84 -34.79 -14.33
CA ASP A 382 44.67 -35.08 -15.50
C ASP A 382 45.17 -33.91 -16.38
N ASN A 383 46.28 -33.26 -15.98
CA ASN A 383 47.63 -33.42 -16.57
C ASN A 383 48.57 -32.23 -16.30
N ASP A 384 49.83 -32.57 -15.97
CA ASP A 384 51.03 -31.75 -15.83
C ASP A 384 51.15 -30.54 -16.78
N TYR A 385 51.40 -29.35 -16.23
CA TYR A 385 52.44 -28.42 -16.66
C TYR A 385 52.79 -27.45 -15.50
N GLU A 386 54.07 -27.38 -15.14
CA GLU A 386 54.65 -26.36 -14.26
C GLU A 386 54.41 -24.96 -14.83
N SER A 387 53.90 -24.03 -14.01
CA SER A 387 54.18 -22.60 -14.17
C SER A 387 54.08 -21.89 -12.81
N ASP A 388 55.21 -21.30 -12.42
CA ASP A 388 55.33 -20.27 -11.39
C ASP A 388 54.27 -19.17 -11.58
N GLY A 389 53.71 -18.72 -10.46
CA GLY A 389 52.76 -17.62 -10.41
C GLY A 389 52.25 -17.37 -9.00
N ASN A 390 53.08 -16.74 -8.17
CA ASN A 390 52.72 -16.21 -6.87
C ASN A 390 51.74 -15.03 -7.07
N GLU A 391 50.46 -15.29 -7.24
CA GLU A 391 49.41 -14.27 -7.16
C GLU A 391 48.89 -14.21 -5.73
N SER A 392 49.29 -13.14 -5.04
CA SER A 392 48.85 -12.74 -3.71
C SER A 392 47.33 -12.66 -3.60
N GLU A 393 46.79 -13.08 -2.45
CA GLU A 393 45.37 -13.06 -2.06
C GLU A 393 44.70 -11.66 -2.07
N ASP A 394 45.38 -10.61 -2.55
CA ASP A 394 44.98 -9.21 -2.42
C ASP A 394 44.27 -8.63 -3.67
N ASP A 395 44.17 -9.36 -4.78
CA ASP A 395 43.61 -8.85 -6.06
C ASP A 395 42.18 -9.34 -6.37
N VAL A 396 41.37 -9.68 -5.36
CA VAL A 396 39.92 -9.84 -5.56
C VAL A 396 39.30 -8.43 -5.66
N PRO A 397 38.65 -8.05 -6.79
CA PRO A 397 38.01 -6.75 -6.90
C PRO A 397 37.02 -6.59 -5.76
N GLN A 398 37.32 -5.68 -4.83
CA GLN A 398 36.43 -5.34 -3.72
C GLN A 398 35.18 -4.71 -4.32
N TRP A 399 34.15 -5.52 -4.54
CA TRP A 399 32.88 -5.07 -5.10
C TRP A 399 32.27 -4.06 -4.12
N GLN A 400 32.27 -2.79 -4.50
CA GLN A 400 31.56 -1.78 -3.74
C GLN A 400 30.06 -1.95 -4.02
N PRO A 401 29.21 -2.08 -2.99
CA PRO A 401 27.80 -2.32 -3.19
C PRO A 401 27.15 -1.18 -3.96
N LYS A 402 26.31 -1.54 -4.93
CA LYS A 402 25.41 -0.58 -5.54
C LYS A 402 24.37 -0.14 -4.49
N PRO A 403 24.11 1.17 -4.32
CA PRO A 403 23.09 1.64 -3.40
C PRO A 403 21.72 0.99 -3.71
N GLY A 404 21.13 0.28 -2.73
CA GLY A 404 19.77 -0.27 -2.84
C GLY A 404 19.65 -1.78 -3.10
N GLU A 405 20.69 -2.58 -2.92
CA GLU A 405 20.62 -4.05 -2.98
C GLU A 405 20.53 -4.69 -1.57
N GLY A 406 19.64 -5.65 -1.35
CA GLY A 406 19.49 -6.40 -0.09
C GLY A 406 18.13 -6.29 0.61
N GLU A 407 18.03 -6.78 1.85
CA GLU A 407 16.80 -6.74 2.68
C GLU A 407 16.41 -5.30 3.09
N GLU A 408 17.39 -4.41 3.13
CA GLU A 408 17.26 -2.94 3.27
C GLU A 408 16.79 -2.26 1.97
N GLY A 409 16.87 -2.94 0.82
CA GLY A 409 16.52 -2.42 -0.49
C GLY A 409 15.03 -2.41 -0.78
N TRP A 410 14.18 -2.88 0.14
CA TRP A 410 12.73 -2.80 -0.02
C TRP A 410 12.29 -1.34 -0.08
N ARG A 411 11.48 -1.03 -1.08
CA ARG A 411 10.89 0.28 -1.30
C ARG A 411 9.38 0.15 -1.29
N ASN A 412 8.71 1.16 -0.76
CA ASN A 412 7.25 1.27 -0.89
C ASN A 412 6.87 1.53 -2.36
N SER A 413 5.57 1.58 -2.64
CA SER A 413 5.03 1.90 -3.98
C SER A 413 5.48 3.26 -4.52
N GLU A 414 5.91 4.18 -3.65
CA GLU A 414 6.47 5.49 -4.01
C GLU A 414 7.99 5.46 -4.23
N GLY A 415 8.67 4.33 -4.00
CA GLY A 415 10.12 4.19 -4.17
C GLY A 415 10.96 4.53 -2.94
N GLU A 416 10.32 4.84 -1.80
CA GLU A 416 10.95 5.30 -0.56
C GLU A 416 11.40 4.14 0.33
N ARG A 417 12.52 4.34 1.03
CA ARG A 417 13.11 3.43 2.02
C ARG A 417 12.86 3.94 3.44
N LEU A 418 13.13 3.09 4.43
CA LEU A 418 13.00 3.48 5.84
C LEU A 418 14.04 4.54 6.22
N ASP A 419 15.22 4.47 5.59
CA ASP A 419 16.31 5.45 5.70
C ASP A 419 15.90 6.87 5.23
N ASP A 420 14.96 6.97 4.28
CA ASP A 420 14.46 8.26 3.76
C ASP A 420 13.65 9.02 4.82
N PHE A 421 13.05 8.30 5.78
CA PHE A 421 12.38 8.88 6.96
C PHE A 421 13.35 9.15 8.13
N GLY A 422 14.65 8.92 7.93
CA GLY A 422 15.69 9.17 8.93
C GLY A 422 15.86 8.07 9.98
N VAL A 423 15.25 6.90 9.77
CA VAL A 423 15.49 5.70 10.60
C VAL A 423 16.83 5.10 10.24
N ASP A 424 17.54 4.62 11.24
CA ASP A 424 18.79 3.89 11.07
C ASP A 424 18.49 2.42 10.74
N GLU A 425 18.51 2.11 9.44
CA GLU A 425 18.18 0.78 8.92
C GLU A 425 19.07 -0.32 9.51
N ASP A 426 20.34 -0.04 9.78
CA ASP A 426 21.25 -1.04 10.36
C ASP A 426 20.79 -1.46 11.76
N VAL A 427 20.38 -0.48 12.57
CA VAL A 427 19.86 -0.71 13.92
C VAL A 427 18.53 -1.45 13.86
N GLU A 428 17.68 -1.08 12.92
CA GLU A 428 16.34 -1.64 12.77
C GLU A 428 16.36 -3.08 12.23
N PHE A 429 17.21 -3.40 11.25
CA PHE A 429 17.20 -4.69 10.57
C PHE A 429 18.15 -5.73 11.17
N TYR A 430 19.25 -5.32 11.80
CA TYR A 430 20.32 -6.25 12.21
C TYR A 430 20.62 -6.26 13.71
N ASP A 431 20.19 -5.22 14.44
CA ASP A 431 20.49 -5.09 15.86
C ASP A 431 19.25 -5.22 16.77
N GLU A 432 18.03 -5.24 16.21
CA GLU A 432 16.77 -5.10 16.96
C GLU A 432 16.45 -6.28 17.91
N ASP A 433 17.10 -7.44 17.76
CA ASP A 433 16.72 -8.67 18.47
C ASP A 433 17.87 -9.35 19.27
N ASP A 434 19.08 -8.77 19.28
CA ASP A 434 20.24 -9.35 19.97
C ASP A 434 20.57 -8.62 21.28
N VAL A 435 19.89 -8.99 22.37
CA VAL A 435 20.25 -8.50 23.72
C VAL A 435 21.59 -9.10 24.15
N PRO A 436 22.62 -8.30 24.49
CA PRO A 436 23.90 -8.83 24.94
C PRO A 436 23.77 -9.74 26.17
N LEU A 437 24.47 -10.88 26.17
CA LEU A 437 24.41 -11.86 27.27
C LEU A 437 24.77 -11.22 28.62
N GLY A 438 25.72 -10.27 28.62
CA GLY A 438 26.08 -9.49 29.82
C GLY A 438 24.92 -8.69 30.39
N GLU A 439 24.05 -8.12 29.55
CA GLU A 439 22.85 -7.38 30.00
C GLU A 439 21.77 -8.34 30.52
N LEU A 440 21.56 -9.48 29.85
CA LEU A 440 20.67 -10.53 30.34
C LEU A 440 21.12 -11.07 31.70
N MET A 441 22.42 -11.32 31.87
CA MET A 441 23.02 -11.76 33.14
C MET A 441 22.90 -10.68 34.22
N ARG A 442 23.21 -9.42 33.88
CA ARG A 442 23.04 -8.27 34.81
C ARG A 442 21.61 -8.17 35.31
N ARG A 443 20.60 -8.28 34.43
CA ARG A 443 19.18 -8.24 34.80
C ARG A 443 18.75 -9.47 35.58
N LYS A 444 19.21 -10.66 35.22
CA LYS A 444 18.98 -11.89 36.01
C LYS A 444 19.54 -11.73 37.42
N ASN A 445 20.73 -11.15 37.55
CA ASN A 445 21.34 -10.87 38.85
C ASN A 445 20.51 -9.83 39.62
N LEU A 446 20.09 -8.72 39.01
CA LEU A 446 19.20 -7.74 39.65
C LEU A 446 17.84 -8.35 40.06
N ALA A 447 17.26 -9.25 39.27
CA ALA A 447 16.03 -9.97 39.59
C ALA A 447 16.23 -10.97 40.74
N ASN A 448 17.38 -11.64 40.77
CA ASN A 448 17.78 -12.53 41.86
C ASN A 448 18.08 -11.74 43.16
N ASP A 449 18.71 -10.58 43.06
CA ASP A 449 19.02 -9.70 44.20
C ASP A 449 17.75 -9.04 44.77
N SER A 450 16.79 -8.67 43.91
CA SER A 450 15.49 -8.13 44.33
C SER A 450 14.51 -9.19 44.87
N SER A 451 14.69 -10.46 44.50
CA SER A 451 13.97 -11.58 45.11
C SER A 451 14.63 -12.08 46.40
N ALA A 452 15.96 -12.03 46.49
CA ALA A 452 16.71 -12.27 47.73
C ALA A 452 16.44 -11.16 48.77
N GLY A 453 16.36 -9.89 48.36
CA GLY A 453 16.04 -8.75 49.24
C GLY A 453 14.59 -8.70 49.73
N LYS A 454 13.67 -9.46 49.11
CA LYS A 454 12.28 -9.61 49.60
C LYS A 454 12.10 -10.73 50.62
N ALA A 455 13.11 -11.59 50.81
CA ALA A 455 13.05 -12.65 51.82
C ALA A 455 13.43 -12.17 53.23
N ASP A 456 14.10 -11.01 53.37
CA ASP A 456 14.70 -10.56 54.64
C ASP A 456 14.17 -9.23 55.21
N LEU A 457 13.04 -8.72 54.73
CA LEU A 457 12.36 -7.58 55.38
C LEU A 457 10.93 -7.96 55.76
N GLY A 458 10.82 -8.71 56.86
CA GLY A 458 9.61 -8.77 57.65
C GLY A 458 9.36 -7.43 58.32
N VAL A 459 8.63 -6.53 57.64
CA VAL A 459 8.03 -5.36 58.28
C VAL A 459 6.63 -5.13 57.72
N SER A 460 5.67 -5.24 58.63
CA SER A 460 4.26 -4.86 58.51
C SER A 460 4.05 -3.46 57.92
N CYS A 461 3.08 -3.30 57.01
CA CYS A 461 2.53 -2.00 56.68
C CYS A 461 1.01 -1.95 56.98
N PRO A 462 0.50 -0.90 57.66
CA PRO A 462 -0.85 -0.86 58.21
C PRO A 462 -1.88 -0.22 57.25
N ILE A 463 -3.14 -0.46 57.60
CA ILE A 463 -4.39 0.04 57.01
C ILE A 463 -4.56 1.56 57.16
N SER A 464 -5.07 2.25 56.12
CA SER A 464 -6.16 3.27 56.18
C SER A 464 -6.48 3.75 54.75
N ARG A 465 -7.62 3.48 54.12
CA ARG A 465 -9.01 4.00 54.30
C ARG A 465 -9.12 5.52 54.05
N TYR A 466 -9.81 5.91 52.96
CA TYR A 466 -10.85 6.97 52.75
C TYR A 466 -11.23 6.94 51.24
N MET A 467 -12.44 6.50 50.82
CA MET A 467 -13.67 7.31 50.57
C MET A 467 -13.45 8.41 49.51
N LEU A 468 -14.18 8.58 48.39
CA LEU A 468 -15.61 8.44 48.06
C LEU A 468 -15.88 8.52 46.52
N THR A 469 -16.99 7.90 46.11
CA THR A 469 -18.01 8.30 45.09
C THR A 469 -17.68 8.48 43.59
N SER A 470 -18.28 7.61 42.77
CA SER A 470 -19.28 7.96 41.72
C SER A 470 -19.86 6.66 41.12
N ALA A 471 -21.08 6.25 41.49
CA ALA A 471 -22.34 6.53 40.77
C ALA A 471 -22.39 5.94 39.34
N SER A 472 -22.95 4.75 39.23
CA SER A 472 -23.50 4.18 37.99
C SER A 472 -24.89 4.76 37.69
N PRO A 473 -25.24 4.90 36.41
CA PRO A 473 -26.60 4.61 35.94
C PRO A 473 -26.55 3.75 34.66
N SER A 474 -27.05 2.51 34.69
CA SER A 474 -28.45 2.13 34.39
C SER A 474 -28.87 2.40 32.94
N SER A 475 -29.10 1.28 32.25
CA SER A 475 -29.90 1.07 31.04
C SER A 475 -31.02 2.08 30.77
N VAL A 476 -31.06 2.61 29.56
CA VAL A 476 -32.31 3.09 28.93
C VAL A 476 -32.36 2.59 27.49
N ARG A 477 -33.24 1.62 27.25
CA ARG A 477 -33.82 1.34 25.94
C ARG A 477 -34.81 2.45 25.63
N SER A 478 -34.74 3.06 24.45
CA SER A 478 -35.83 3.86 23.89
C SER A 478 -36.21 3.31 22.53
N ASN A 479 -37.37 2.65 22.49
CA ASN A 479 -38.18 2.43 21.29
C ASN A 479 -38.65 3.78 20.75
N ILE A 480 -38.49 4.01 19.44
CA ILE A 480 -39.26 5.02 18.72
C ILE A 480 -39.82 4.36 17.46
N ASP A 481 -41.12 4.07 17.52
CA ASP A 481 -42.01 3.85 16.37
C ASP A 481 -42.49 5.22 15.87
N ILE A 482 -42.40 5.50 14.56
CA ILE A 482 -43.27 6.48 13.89
C ILE A 482 -43.80 5.90 12.57
N LYS A 483 -45.13 5.95 12.46
CA LYS A 483 -46.01 5.47 11.38
C LYS A 483 -46.00 6.37 10.13
N ALA A 484 -46.51 5.78 9.05
CA ALA A 484 -46.71 6.29 7.68
C ALA A 484 -47.76 7.41 7.49
N GLY A 485 -47.67 8.13 6.33
CA GLY A 485 -48.85 8.67 5.60
C GLY A 485 -48.71 10.00 4.81
N CYS A 486 -48.47 9.92 3.48
CA CYS A 486 -49.03 10.65 2.27
C CYS A 486 -49.22 12.20 2.19
N PRO A 487 -49.54 12.86 1.01
CA PRO A 487 -49.49 12.50 -0.44
C PRO A 487 -48.97 13.59 -1.46
N LEU A 488 -48.53 13.16 -2.68
CA LEU A 488 -48.61 13.69 -4.10
C LEU A 488 -48.39 15.20 -4.46
N PRO A 489 -48.21 15.66 -5.76
CA PRO A 489 -48.30 15.04 -7.12
C PRO A 489 -47.03 15.30 -8.01
N GLY A 490 -46.86 14.99 -9.30
CA GLY A 490 -47.66 14.41 -10.38
C GLY A 490 -46.85 14.36 -11.72
N SER A 491 -47.07 13.28 -12.47
CA SER A 491 -47.02 13.07 -13.93
C SER A 491 -46.27 14.01 -14.88
N PHE A 492 -45.34 13.42 -15.64
CA PHE A 492 -45.08 13.57 -17.09
C PHE A 492 -43.96 12.52 -17.37
N TYR A 493 -44.14 11.35 -17.99
CA TYR A 493 -44.52 11.07 -19.37
C TYR A 493 -44.80 9.55 -19.48
N ILE A 494 -46.02 9.16 -19.86
CA ILE A 494 -46.30 7.84 -20.46
C ILE A 494 -46.98 8.15 -21.78
N LEU A 495 -46.22 8.18 -22.88
CA LEU A 495 -46.76 8.10 -24.24
C LEU A 495 -45.68 7.87 -25.30
N GLN A 496 -44.92 6.76 -25.23
CA GLN A 496 -44.25 6.22 -26.42
C GLN A 496 -43.77 4.78 -26.23
N ARG A 497 -44.70 3.85 -26.00
CA ARG A 497 -44.41 2.40 -26.09
C ARG A 497 -45.62 1.70 -26.67
N PHE A 498 -45.84 1.86 -27.98
CA PHE A 498 -46.76 0.98 -28.72
C PHE A 498 -46.47 0.85 -30.23
N LEU A 499 -45.32 1.31 -30.71
CA LEU A 499 -44.91 1.14 -32.12
C LEU A 499 -43.40 0.93 -32.21
N GLU A 500 -42.92 -0.26 -31.85
CA GLU A 500 -41.56 -0.70 -32.22
C GLU A 500 -41.44 -2.24 -32.10
N THR A 501 -42.51 -2.97 -32.44
CA THR A 501 -42.44 -4.39 -32.75
C THR A 501 -42.50 -4.56 -34.26
N THR A 502 -41.45 -4.12 -34.97
CA THR A 502 -41.07 -4.57 -36.34
C THR A 502 -39.91 -3.71 -36.85
N ASN A 503 -38.69 -3.98 -36.38
CA ASN A 503 -37.49 -3.81 -37.22
C ASN A 503 -36.29 -4.49 -36.56
N MET A 504 -36.14 -5.80 -36.80
CA MET A 504 -34.83 -6.45 -36.68
C MET A 504 -33.96 -5.97 -37.83
N SER A 505 -33.33 -4.80 -37.68
CA SER A 505 -32.35 -4.30 -38.64
C SER A 505 -30.93 -4.44 -38.08
N LYS A 506 -30.21 -5.44 -38.59
CA LYS A 506 -28.74 -5.62 -38.62
C LYS A 506 -27.98 -5.24 -37.33
N VAL A 507 -27.78 -6.21 -36.46
CA VAL A 507 -26.67 -6.19 -35.50
C VAL A 507 -25.36 -6.20 -36.29
N ASN A 508 -24.58 -5.12 -36.19
CA ASN A 508 -23.28 -5.00 -36.85
C ASN A 508 -22.24 -5.73 -35.98
N ASP A 509 -22.05 -7.02 -36.22
CA ASP A 509 -21.12 -7.88 -35.47
C ASP A 509 -19.67 -7.56 -35.83
N LYS A 510 -18.98 -6.82 -34.96
CA LYS A 510 -17.58 -6.39 -35.13
C LYS A 510 -16.56 -7.49 -34.79
N TRP A 511 -17.01 -8.59 -34.19
CA TRP A 511 -16.15 -9.66 -33.74
C TRP A 511 -15.97 -10.70 -34.85
N SER A 512 -14.72 -11.05 -35.17
CA SER A 512 -14.39 -12.26 -35.94
C SER A 512 -13.25 -12.99 -35.26
N SER A 513 -13.26 -14.32 -35.30
CA SER A 513 -12.24 -15.15 -34.63
C SER A 513 -10.84 -14.86 -35.17
N GLU A 514 -10.72 -14.54 -36.46
CA GLU A 514 -9.46 -14.19 -37.12
C GLU A 514 -8.89 -12.85 -36.62
N ILE A 515 -9.72 -11.80 -36.55
CA ILE A 515 -9.30 -10.46 -36.09
C ILE A 515 -9.03 -10.47 -34.57
N TYR A 516 -9.86 -11.18 -33.81
CA TYR A 516 -9.66 -11.33 -32.36
C TYR A 516 -8.37 -12.09 -32.03
N SER A 517 -8.08 -13.19 -32.75
CA SER A 517 -6.84 -13.95 -32.56
C SER A 517 -5.59 -13.13 -32.92
N ALA A 518 -5.64 -12.30 -33.96
CA ALA A 518 -4.53 -11.45 -34.39
C ALA A 518 -4.24 -10.29 -33.42
N ALA A 519 -5.27 -9.66 -32.86
CA ALA A 519 -5.13 -8.50 -31.98
C ALA A 519 -5.06 -8.86 -30.47
N ALA A 520 -5.67 -9.98 -30.07
CA ALA A 520 -5.89 -10.35 -28.66
C ALA A 520 -5.62 -11.83 -28.35
N GLY A 521 -4.86 -12.55 -29.19
CA GLY A 521 -4.57 -13.99 -29.02
C GLY A 521 -3.81 -14.39 -27.74
N PHE A 522 -3.41 -13.43 -26.89
CA PHE A 522 -2.87 -13.69 -25.54
C PHE A 522 -3.97 -13.95 -24.51
N VAL A 523 -5.22 -13.50 -24.73
CA VAL A 523 -6.31 -13.58 -23.73
C VAL A 523 -6.58 -15.03 -23.30
N PRO A 524 -6.66 -16.03 -24.19
CA PRO A 524 -6.84 -17.42 -23.78
C PRO A 524 -5.58 -18.05 -23.16
N LYS A 525 -4.39 -17.62 -23.59
CA LYS A 525 -3.09 -18.21 -23.21
C LYS A 525 -2.61 -17.85 -21.79
N LEU A 526 -3.25 -16.86 -21.15
CA LEU A 526 -2.87 -16.32 -19.84
C LEU A 526 -3.90 -16.66 -18.73
N THR A 527 -4.76 -17.66 -18.94
CA THR A 527 -5.90 -18.01 -18.08
C THR A 527 -5.58 -19.00 -16.94
N THR A 528 -4.32 -19.39 -16.76
CA THR A 528 -3.90 -20.45 -15.83
C THR A 528 -4.33 -20.21 -14.38
N THR A 529 -4.34 -18.96 -13.90
CA THR A 529 -4.72 -18.63 -12.52
C THR A 529 -6.23 -18.62 -12.31
N VAL A 530 -7.04 -18.12 -13.25
CA VAL A 530 -8.50 -18.14 -13.09
C VAL A 530 -9.05 -19.56 -13.24
N LEU A 531 -8.41 -20.39 -14.09
CA LEU A 531 -8.71 -21.82 -14.19
C LEU A 531 -8.34 -22.59 -12.92
N SER A 532 -7.26 -22.22 -12.22
CA SER A 532 -6.95 -22.84 -10.92
C SER A 532 -7.97 -22.45 -9.84
N TYR A 533 -8.57 -21.26 -9.92
CA TYR A 533 -9.68 -20.89 -9.02
C TYR A 533 -10.98 -21.60 -9.38
N LEU A 534 -11.21 -21.84 -10.68
CA LEU A 534 -12.34 -22.64 -11.14
C LEU A 534 -12.21 -24.09 -10.63
N SER A 535 -11.01 -24.68 -10.66
CA SER A 535 -10.72 -26.05 -10.21
C SER A 535 -11.81 -27.04 -10.66
N PRO A 536 -12.03 -27.23 -11.98
CA PRO A 536 -13.13 -28.03 -12.50
C PRO A 536 -13.00 -29.49 -12.09
N ASN A 537 -14.06 -30.06 -11.50
CA ASN A 537 -14.11 -31.48 -11.15
C ASN A 537 -14.84 -32.30 -12.24
N PRO A 538 -14.46 -33.57 -12.47
CA PRO A 538 -14.95 -34.37 -13.61
C PRO A 538 -16.46 -34.50 -13.82
N ASN A 539 -17.27 -34.26 -12.79
CA ASN A 539 -18.72 -34.47 -12.76
C ASN A 539 -19.51 -33.15 -12.59
N GLU A 540 -18.84 -31.99 -12.62
CA GLU A 540 -19.49 -30.69 -12.37
C GLU A 540 -20.21 -30.14 -13.61
N ARG A 541 -21.29 -29.38 -13.34
CA ARG A 541 -21.95 -28.53 -14.32
C ARG A 541 -21.42 -27.11 -14.22
N ILE A 542 -20.85 -26.60 -15.32
CA ILE A 542 -20.26 -25.25 -15.39
C ILE A 542 -21.00 -24.39 -16.43
N LEU A 543 -21.40 -23.19 -16.05
CA LEU A 543 -21.93 -22.17 -16.97
C LEU A 543 -20.81 -21.18 -17.30
N ASP A 544 -20.48 -20.97 -18.57
CA ASP A 544 -19.46 -20.03 -19.03
C ASP A 544 -20.11 -18.80 -19.67
N ILE A 545 -19.99 -17.64 -19.01
CA ILE A 545 -20.60 -16.37 -19.42
C ILE A 545 -19.58 -15.54 -20.20
N GLY A 546 -19.87 -15.27 -21.47
CA GLY A 546 -18.97 -14.63 -22.41
C GLY A 546 -17.90 -15.60 -22.91
N CYS A 547 -18.32 -16.74 -23.46
CA CYS A 547 -17.44 -17.82 -23.88
C CYS A 547 -16.56 -17.50 -25.10
N GLY A 548 -16.85 -16.41 -25.82
CA GLY A 548 -16.15 -16.05 -27.04
C GLY A 548 -16.23 -17.14 -28.10
N ASP A 549 -15.14 -17.33 -28.86
CA ASP A 549 -15.07 -18.34 -29.93
C ASP A 549 -14.89 -19.78 -29.43
N GLY A 550 -14.84 -20.01 -28.11
CA GLY A 550 -14.95 -21.34 -27.49
C GLY A 550 -13.68 -22.15 -27.14
N PRO A 551 -12.42 -21.79 -27.47
CA PRO A 551 -11.26 -22.61 -27.12
C PRO A 551 -11.09 -22.85 -25.61
N LEU A 552 -11.34 -21.84 -24.78
CA LEU A 552 -11.22 -21.96 -23.33
C LEU A 552 -12.32 -22.85 -22.75
N THR A 553 -13.57 -22.68 -23.21
CA THR A 553 -14.71 -23.51 -22.83
C THR A 553 -14.47 -24.97 -23.20
N ALA A 554 -13.92 -25.23 -24.40
CA ALA A 554 -13.52 -26.58 -24.82
C ALA A 554 -12.39 -27.16 -23.97
N GLN A 555 -11.41 -26.35 -23.57
CA GLN A 555 -10.34 -26.77 -22.67
C GLN A 555 -10.90 -27.18 -21.30
N ILE A 556 -11.87 -26.43 -20.75
CA ILE A 556 -12.54 -26.78 -19.50
C ILE A 556 -13.37 -28.06 -19.69
N ALA A 557 -14.09 -28.20 -20.82
CA ALA A 557 -14.88 -29.39 -21.13
C ALA A 557 -14.03 -30.68 -21.13
N ALA A 558 -12.77 -30.61 -21.55
CA ALA A 558 -11.84 -31.74 -21.51
C ALA A 558 -11.54 -32.25 -20.09
N SER A 559 -11.71 -31.39 -19.07
CA SER A 559 -11.58 -31.75 -17.65
C SER A 559 -12.89 -32.26 -17.02
N LEU A 560 -13.99 -32.30 -17.79
CA LEU A 560 -15.34 -32.67 -17.34
C LEU A 560 -15.89 -33.92 -18.06
N PRO A 561 -15.21 -35.09 -18.02
CA PRO A 561 -15.63 -36.27 -18.80
C PRO A 561 -17.03 -36.81 -18.46
N GLN A 562 -17.55 -36.55 -17.26
CA GLN A 562 -18.92 -36.90 -16.84
C GLN A 562 -19.76 -35.65 -16.47
N GLY A 563 -19.17 -34.46 -16.61
CA GLY A 563 -19.78 -33.18 -16.33
C GLY A 563 -20.35 -32.54 -17.58
N HIS A 564 -20.70 -31.26 -17.49
CA HIS A 564 -21.28 -30.51 -18.61
C HIS A 564 -20.90 -29.04 -18.53
N ILE A 565 -20.48 -28.44 -19.64
CA ILE A 565 -20.26 -27.00 -19.74
C ILE A 565 -21.19 -26.36 -20.78
N PHE A 566 -21.75 -25.20 -20.42
CA PHE A 566 -22.65 -24.43 -21.26
C PHE A 566 -22.12 -23.02 -21.45
N GLY A 567 -21.72 -22.67 -22.68
CA GLY A 567 -21.17 -21.37 -23.04
C GLY A 567 -22.22 -20.43 -23.59
N LEU A 568 -22.30 -19.21 -23.05
CA LEU A 568 -23.13 -18.12 -23.52
C LEU A 568 -22.28 -16.99 -24.08
N ASP A 569 -22.66 -16.42 -25.21
CA ASP A 569 -22.06 -15.19 -25.74
C ASP A 569 -23.08 -14.39 -26.55
N ALA A 570 -22.91 -13.06 -26.62
CA ALA A 570 -23.80 -12.16 -27.34
C ALA A 570 -23.45 -12.02 -28.83
N SER A 571 -22.26 -12.46 -29.26
CA SER A 571 -21.82 -12.38 -30.65
C SER A 571 -22.26 -13.61 -31.47
N PRO A 572 -23.06 -13.43 -32.54
CA PRO A 572 -23.43 -14.52 -33.44
C PRO A 572 -22.22 -15.17 -34.13
N SER A 573 -21.19 -14.40 -34.50
CA SER A 573 -19.99 -14.93 -35.14
C SER A 573 -19.20 -15.84 -34.20
N PHE A 574 -18.99 -15.43 -32.94
CA PHE A 574 -18.32 -16.23 -31.93
C PHE A 574 -19.07 -17.54 -31.65
N ILE A 575 -20.38 -17.47 -31.44
CA ILE A 575 -21.19 -18.68 -31.21
C ILE A 575 -21.20 -19.61 -32.41
N LYS A 576 -21.21 -19.07 -33.64
CA LYS A 576 -21.10 -19.89 -34.85
C LYS A 576 -19.76 -20.64 -34.87
N THR A 577 -18.64 -19.94 -34.66
CA THR A 577 -17.30 -20.55 -34.62
C THR A 577 -17.15 -21.56 -33.48
N ALA A 578 -17.64 -21.23 -32.28
CA ALA A 578 -17.61 -22.13 -31.12
C ALA A 578 -18.40 -23.41 -31.41
N LYS A 579 -19.60 -23.28 -32.01
CA LYS A 579 -20.42 -24.43 -32.40
C LYS A 579 -19.72 -25.33 -33.42
N GLU A 580 -19.10 -24.74 -34.43
CA GLU A 580 -18.45 -25.47 -35.53
C GLU A 580 -17.15 -26.18 -35.09
N LYS A 581 -16.33 -25.53 -34.24
CA LYS A 581 -14.99 -26.01 -33.90
C LYS A 581 -14.89 -26.75 -32.56
N HIS A 582 -15.81 -26.50 -31.63
CA HIS A 582 -15.62 -26.83 -30.22
C HIS A 582 -16.80 -27.55 -29.55
N SER A 583 -17.93 -27.75 -30.24
CA SER A 583 -19.05 -28.51 -29.67
C SER A 583 -18.68 -29.97 -29.45
N SER A 584 -19.09 -30.53 -28.31
CA SER A 584 -18.94 -31.95 -27.98
C SER A 584 -20.16 -32.43 -27.20
N GLN A 585 -20.20 -33.71 -26.83
CA GLN A 585 -21.31 -34.29 -26.05
C GLN A 585 -21.51 -33.60 -24.68
N ASN A 586 -20.46 -33.00 -24.11
CA ASN A 586 -20.46 -32.33 -22.81
C ASN A 586 -20.16 -30.82 -22.89
N CYS A 587 -20.11 -30.23 -24.09
CA CYS A 587 -19.80 -28.82 -24.33
C CYS A 587 -20.79 -28.24 -25.34
N VAL A 588 -21.66 -27.35 -24.86
CA VAL A 588 -22.73 -26.74 -25.67
C VAL A 588 -22.61 -25.22 -25.63
N PHE A 589 -22.90 -24.55 -26.74
CA PHE A 589 -22.82 -23.10 -26.88
C PHE A 589 -24.17 -22.52 -27.31
N GLN A 590 -24.52 -21.33 -26.79
CA GLN A 590 -25.76 -20.63 -27.12
C GLN A 590 -25.56 -19.12 -27.24
N LEU A 591 -26.25 -18.53 -28.23
CA LEU A 591 -26.34 -17.09 -28.40
C LEU A 591 -27.28 -16.51 -27.34
N GLN A 592 -26.75 -15.63 -26.49
CA GLN A 592 -27.50 -14.97 -25.43
C GLN A 592 -26.87 -13.62 -25.09
N ASP A 593 -27.71 -12.57 -24.96
CA ASP A 593 -27.27 -11.33 -24.35
C ASP A 593 -27.04 -11.56 -22.85
N CYS A 594 -25.78 -11.55 -22.44
CA CYS A 594 -25.37 -11.83 -21.07
C CYS A 594 -25.69 -10.71 -20.08
N ARG A 595 -26.30 -9.59 -20.52
CA ARG A 595 -26.95 -8.61 -19.63
C ARG A 595 -28.28 -9.12 -19.08
N HIS A 596 -28.89 -10.11 -19.75
CA HIS A 596 -30.20 -10.68 -19.47
C HIS A 596 -30.12 -12.22 -19.47
N ILE A 597 -29.26 -12.78 -18.61
CA ILE A 597 -28.99 -14.23 -18.55
C ILE A 597 -30.27 -15.00 -18.21
N GLY A 598 -31.15 -14.41 -17.38
CA GLY A 598 -32.43 -15.01 -16.98
C GLY A 598 -33.42 -15.28 -18.11
N GLU A 599 -33.22 -14.73 -19.31
CA GLU A 599 -34.01 -15.08 -20.51
C GLU A 599 -33.68 -16.48 -21.05
N CYS A 600 -32.51 -17.02 -20.72
CA CYS A 600 -32.12 -18.38 -21.01
C CYS A 600 -32.49 -19.30 -19.84
N ALA A 601 -33.64 -19.96 -19.94
CA ALA A 601 -34.15 -20.83 -18.87
C ALA A 601 -33.16 -21.94 -18.45
N GLU A 602 -32.37 -22.46 -19.39
CA GLU A 602 -31.34 -23.49 -19.15
C GLU A 602 -30.16 -22.95 -18.34
N ALA A 603 -29.89 -21.64 -18.41
CA ALA A 603 -28.79 -21.00 -17.67
C ALA A 603 -29.15 -20.69 -16.22
N VAL A 604 -30.42 -20.42 -15.90
CA VAL A 604 -30.88 -20.02 -14.55
C VAL A 604 -31.72 -21.08 -13.83
N ASP A 605 -31.54 -22.35 -14.18
CA ASP A 605 -32.29 -23.49 -13.62
C ASP A 605 -31.90 -23.89 -12.17
N GLY A 606 -30.92 -23.18 -11.57
CA GLY A 606 -30.43 -23.44 -10.22
C GLY A 606 -29.60 -24.72 -10.08
N SER A 607 -29.16 -25.31 -11.19
CA SER A 607 -28.48 -26.62 -11.21
C SER A 607 -27.00 -26.57 -11.57
N TRP A 608 -26.41 -25.36 -11.64
CA TRP A 608 -24.99 -25.18 -11.93
C TRP A 608 -24.15 -25.28 -10.66
N ASP A 609 -23.09 -26.08 -10.70
CA ASP A 609 -22.12 -26.19 -9.60
C ASP A 609 -21.19 -24.97 -9.61
N LYS A 610 -20.82 -24.50 -10.81
CA LYS A 610 -19.99 -23.32 -11.01
C LYS A 610 -20.49 -22.44 -12.13
N VAL A 611 -20.31 -21.13 -11.97
CA VAL A 611 -20.44 -20.16 -13.05
C VAL A 611 -19.05 -19.56 -13.26
N PHE A 612 -18.64 -19.45 -14.51
CA PHE A 612 -17.33 -18.99 -14.94
C PHE A 612 -17.49 -17.81 -15.90
N SER A 613 -16.56 -16.84 -15.85
CA SER A 613 -16.46 -15.81 -16.89
C SER A 613 -15.04 -15.29 -16.99
N ASN A 614 -14.49 -15.22 -18.20
CA ASN A 614 -13.14 -14.70 -18.41
C ASN A 614 -13.13 -13.61 -19.48
N ALA A 615 -12.58 -12.45 -19.13
CA ALA A 615 -12.42 -11.30 -20.01
C ALA A 615 -13.71 -10.77 -20.68
N ALA A 616 -14.90 -11.02 -20.11
CA ALA A 616 -16.19 -10.58 -20.67
C ALA A 616 -16.94 -9.55 -19.81
N LEU A 617 -16.95 -9.70 -18.48
CA LEU A 617 -17.83 -8.91 -17.59
C LEU A 617 -17.63 -7.40 -17.65
N HIS A 618 -16.47 -6.90 -18.08
CA HIS A 618 -16.24 -5.45 -18.21
C HIS A 618 -17.00 -4.82 -19.37
N TRP A 619 -17.44 -5.63 -20.34
CA TRP A 619 -18.37 -5.23 -21.40
C TRP A 619 -19.81 -5.37 -20.90
N ILE A 620 -20.14 -6.52 -20.28
CA ILE A 620 -21.50 -6.86 -19.83
C ILE A 620 -22.00 -5.88 -18.77
N LEU A 621 -21.14 -5.52 -17.80
CA LEU A 621 -21.48 -4.63 -16.69
C LEU A 621 -21.38 -3.14 -17.05
N ARG A 622 -21.16 -2.80 -18.32
CA ARG A 622 -21.04 -1.41 -18.76
C ARG A 622 -22.27 -0.59 -18.44
N GLU A 623 -23.44 -1.15 -18.70
CA GLU A 623 -24.73 -0.51 -18.50
C GLU A 623 -25.14 -0.57 -17.01
N PRO A 624 -25.28 0.56 -16.30
CA PRO A 624 -25.59 0.55 -14.88
C PRO A 624 -26.93 -0.11 -14.51
N SER A 625 -27.95 0.01 -15.37
CA SER A 625 -29.31 -0.52 -15.16
C SER A 625 -29.38 -2.04 -15.12
N THR A 626 -28.44 -2.74 -15.75
CA THR A 626 -28.47 -4.21 -15.88
C THR A 626 -27.56 -4.92 -14.86
N ARG A 627 -26.68 -4.20 -14.16
CA ARG A 627 -25.70 -4.79 -13.22
C ARG A 627 -26.34 -5.66 -12.15
N ASP A 628 -27.32 -5.12 -11.44
CA ASP A 628 -28.02 -5.84 -10.36
C ASP A 628 -28.71 -7.11 -10.90
N VAL A 629 -29.23 -7.06 -12.14
CA VAL A 629 -29.88 -8.20 -12.81
C VAL A 629 -28.85 -9.29 -13.12
N VAL A 630 -27.70 -8.93 -13.71
CA VAL A 630 -26.64 -9.90 -14.04
C VAL A 630 -26.20 -10.71 -12.82
N PHE A 631 -25.90 -10.05 -11.70
CA PHE A 631 -25.48 -10.77 -10.49
C PHE A 631 -26.59 -11.61 -9.88
N LYS A 632 -27.85 -11.15 -9.96
CA LYS A 632 -29.02 -11.91 -9.50
C LYS A 632 -29.26 -13.15 -10.35
N ASP A 633 -29.08 -13.06 -11.67
CA ASP A 633 -29.23 -14.18 -12.58
C ASP A 633 -28.12 -15.21 -12.35
N VAL A 634 -26.87 -14.78 -12.20
CA VAL A 634 -25.74 -15.64 -11.83
C VAL A 634 -25.97 -16.32 -10.48
N HIS A 635 -26.48 -15.59 -9.50
CA HIS A 635 -26.87 -16.18 -8.21
C HIS A 635 -28.00 -17.20 -8.37
N SER A 636 -28.95 -16.96 -9.25
CA SER A 636 -30.09 -17.86 -9.50
C SER A 636 -29.66 -19.14 -10.25
N ALA A 637 -28.67 -19.06 -11.13
CA ALA A 637 -28.08 -20.19 -11.84
C ALA A 637 -27.43 -21.23 -10.92
N LEU A 638 -26.78 -20.78 -9.85
CA LEU A 638 -26.00 -21.66 -8.97
C LEU A 638 -26.86 -22.50 -8.02
N LYS A 639 -26.43 -23.73 -7.74
CA LYS A 639 -26.92 -24.49 -6.57
C LYS A 639 -26.47 -23.82 -5.26
N PRO A 640 -27.15 -24.07 -4.12
CA PRO A 640 -26.59 -23.72 -2.81
C PRO A 640 -25.18 -24.28 -2.64
N GLY A 641 -24.23 -23.45 -2.21
CA GLY A 641 -22.81 -23.80 -2.11
C GLY A 641 -22.02 -23.75 -3.43
N GLY A 642 -22.67 -23.51 -4.57
CA GLY A 642 -22.02 -23.34 -5.87
C GLY A 642 -21.17 -22.07 -5.93
N THR A 643 -20.18 -22.03 -6.84
CA THR A 643 -19.19 -20.93 -6.91
C THR A 643 -19.24 -20.17 -8.22
N PHE A 644 -19.26 -18.84 -8.14
CA PHE A 644 -19.01 -17.94 -9.25
C PHE A 644 -17.53 -17.54 -9.28
N VAL A 645 -16.83 -17.83 -10.38
CA VAL A 645 -15.41 -17.55 -10.58
C VAL A 645 -15.23 -16.71 -11.84
N PHE A 646 -14.56 -15.56 -11.75
CA PHE A 646 -14.33 -14.75 -12.94
C PHE A 646 -13.02 -13.96 -12.93
N GLU A 647 -12.58 -13.56 -14.12
CA GLU A 647 -11.52 -12.57 -14.37
C GLU A 647 -12.03 -11.51 -15.38
N MET A 648 -11.88 -10.22 -15.09
CA MET A 648 -12.27 -9.11 -15.97
C MET A 648 -11.28 -7.94 -15.90
N GLY A 649 -11.46 -6.88 -16.70
CA GLY A 649 -10.73 -5.63 -16.51
C GLY A 649 -11.14 -4.94 -15.21
N GLY A 650 -10.17 -4.62 -14.35
CA GLY A 650 -10.37 -3.93 -13.07
C GLY A 650 -10.03 -2.44 -13.13
N LYS A 651 -10.27 -1.71 -12.04
CA LYS A 651 -9.88 -0.30 -11.92
C LYS A 651 -8.41 -0.10 -12.30
N GLY A 652 -8.13 0.84 -13.20
CA GLY A 652 -6.78 1.09 -13.73
C GLY A 652 -6.43 0.29 -14.99
N ASN A 653 -7.34 -0.58 -15.47
CA ASN A 653 -7.09 -1.36 -16.68
C ASN A 653 -6.90 -0.47 -17.91
N VAL A 654 -5.79 -0.67 -18.62
CA VAL A 654 -5.39 0.05 -19.84
C VAL A 654 -5.46 1.58 -19.71
N GLU A 655 -5.12 2.11 -18.53
CA GLU A 655 -5.38 3.52 -18.20
C GLU A 655 -4.73 4.52 -19.15
N ALA A 656 -3.52 4.24 -19.65
CA ALA A 656 -2.81 5.09 -20.59
C ALA A 656 -3.58 5.14 -21.92
N VAL A 657 -4.00 3.98 -22.43
CA VAL A 657 -4.76 3.89 -23.68
C VAL A 657 -6.13 4.54 -23.53
N HIS A 658 -6.83 4.27 -22.43
CA HIS A 658 -8.16 4.82 -22.17
C HIS A 658 -8.13 6.35 -22.04
N ALA A 659 -7.18 6.90 -21.28
CA ALA A 659 -7.01 8.35 -21.13
C ALA A 659 -6.64 9.02 -22.47
N THR A 660 -5.76 8.39 -23.25
CA THR A 660 -5.35 8.92 -24.56
C THR A 660 -6.50 8.92 -25.56
N ILE A 661 -7.28 7.83 -25.68
CA ILE A 661 -8.44 7.80 -26.60
C ILE A 661 -9.43 8.90 -26.22
N LEU A 662 -9.78 9.04 -24.93
CA LEU A 662 -10.68 10.11 -24.46
C LEU A 662 -10.12 11.50 -24.80
N SER A 663 -8.83 11.74 -24.55
CA SER A 663 -8.20 13.05 -24.79
C SER A 663 -8.15 13.39 -26.29
N VAL A 664 -7.82 12.42 -27.15
CA VAL A 664 -7.79 12.62 -28.60
C VAL A 664 -9.21 12.85 -29.15
N LEU A 665 -10.23 12.12 -28.66
CA LEU A 665 -11.62 12.38 -29.06
C LEU A 665 -12.05 13.80 -28.71
N VAL A 666 -11.73 14.27 -27.50
CA VAL A 666 -12.02 15.64 -27.06
C VAL A 666 -11.27 16.68 -27.90
N ALA A 667 -10.00 16.44 -28.20
CA ALA A 667 -9.21 17.31 -29.07
C ALA A 667 -9.77 17.40 -30.49
N ASN A 668 -10.48 16.36 -30.96
CA ASN A 668 -11.15 16.31 -32.25
C ASN A 668 -12.63 16.79 -32.19
N GLY A 669 -13.00 17.51 -31.13
CA GLY A 669 -14.28 18.20 -31.03
C GLY A 669 -15.44 17.37 -30.45
N ILE A 670 -15.19 16.17 -29.95
CA ILE A 670 -16.21 15.37 -29.27
C ILE A 670 -16.35 15.86 -27.82
N ALA A 671 -17.59 16.15 -27.39
CA ALA A 671 -17.83 16.52 -26.01
C ALA A 671 -17.39 15.39 -25.05
N LEU A 672 -16.76 15.76 -23.94
CA LEU A 672 -16.24 14.77 -22.97
C LEU A 672 -17.32 13.82 -22.44
N SER A 673 -18.56 14.30 -22.28
CA SER A 673 -19.71 13.45 -21.91
C SER A 673 -19.97 12.37 -22.95
N THR A 674 -20.03 12.74 -24.24
CA THR A 674 -20.23 11.81 -25.36
C THR A 674 -19.07 10.83 -25.49
N ALA A 675 -17.82 11.29 -25.34
CA ALA A 675 -16.66 10.40 -25.37
C ALA A 675 -16.66 9.38 -24.21
N ARG A 676 -17.11 9.79 -23.01
CA ARG A 676 -17.28 8.91 -21.85
C ARG A 676 -18.43 7.93 -22.04
N GLU A 677 -19.54 8.36 -22.63
CA GLU A 677 -20.68 7.49 -22.95
C GLU A 677 -20.31 6.42 -23.98
N ALA A 678 -19.52 6.78 -25.00
CA ALA A 678 -19.03 5.86 -26.03
C ALA A 678 -17.97 4.86 -25.54
N CYS A 679 -17.38 5.07 -24.36
CA CYS A 679 -16.49 4.09 -23.74
C CYS A 679 -17.28 2.81 -23.45
N PRO A 680 -16.86 1.63 -23.95
CA PRO A 680 -17.64 0.40 -23.82
C PRO A 680 -17.35 -0.39 -22.53
N TRP A 681 -16.44 0.10 -21.69
CA TRP A 681 -15.95 -0.65 -20.54
C TRP A 681 -16.44 -0.11 -19.21
N PHE A 682 -16.67 -1.03 -18.28
CA PHE A 682 -16.75 -0.74 -16.86
C PHE A 682 -15.65 -1.48 -16.11
N PHE A 683 -14.79 -0.70 -15.46
CA PHE A 683 -13.62 -1.16 -14.71
C PHE A 683 -13.78 -0.84 -13.21
N PRO A 684 -14.48 -1.71 -12.45
CA PRO A 684 -14.70 -1.51 -11.02
C PRO A 684 -13.45 -1.79 -10.19
N SER A 685 -13.39 -1.22 -8.98
CA SER A 685 -12.47 -1.68 -7.95
C SER A 685 -12.92 -3.04 -7.39
N ASP A 686 -11.99 -3.76 -6.80
CA ASP A 686 -12.24 -4.93 -5.96
C ASP A 686 -13.20 -4.62 -4.81
N THR A 687 -13.09 -3.44 -4.19
CA THR A 687 -14.01 -2.98 -3.14
C THR A 687 -15.46 -2.88 -3.64
N TRP A 688 -15.67 -2.24 -4.80
CA TRP A 688 -17.00 -2.12 -5.41
C TRP A 688 -17.55 -3.49 -5.78
N MET A 689 -16.72 -4.34 -6.39
CA MET A 689 -17.14 -5.68 -6.81
C MET A 689 -17.50 -6.57 -5.62
N THR A 690 -16.71 -6.52 -4.55
CA THR A 690 -16.97 -7.26 -3.30
C THR A 690 -18.33 -6.88 -2.71
N GLN A 691 -18.59 -5.57 -2.59
CA GLN A 691 -19.87 -5.07 -2.08
C GLN A 691 -21.05 -5.50 -2.97
N GLN A 692 -20.86 -5.46 -4.28
CA GLN A 692 -21.91 -5.84 -5.23
C GLN A 692 -22.24 -7.34 -5.19
N LEU A 693 -21.21 -8.20 -5.07
CA LEU A 693 -21.39 -9.64 -4.89
C LEU A 693 -22.10 -9.96 -3.56
N GLN A 694 -21.68 -9.32 -2.46
CA GLN A 694 -22.33 -9.47 -1.14
C GLN A 694 -23.79 -9.01 -1.17
N LYS A 695 -24.07 -7.85 -1.77
CA LYS A 695 -25.44 -7.34 -1.98
C LYS A 695 -26.31 -8.34 -2.75
N SER A 696 -25.70 -9.13 -3.64
CA SER A 696 -26.38 -10.11 -4.49
C SER A 696 -26.52 -11.49 -3.83
N GLY A 697 -26.13 -11.66 -2.56
CA GLY A 697 -26.31 -12.90 -1.79
C GLY A 697 -25.11 -13.84 -1.76
N PHE A 698 -23.94 -13.39 -2.24
CA PHE A 698 -22.73 -14.22 -2.24
C PHE A 698 -21.86 -14.03 -0.99
N GLU A 699 -21.28 -15.11 -0.51
CA GLU A 699 -20.07 -15.11 0.31
C GLU A 699 -18.86 -14.87 -0.61
N VAL A 700 -18.20 -13.73 -0.50
CA VAL A 700 -16.99 -13.45 -1.30
C VAL A 700 -15.80 -14.14 -0.67
N VAL A 701 -15.39 -15.27 -1.27
CA VAL A 701 -14.21 -16.04 -0.87
C VAL A 701 -12.92 -15.29 -1.21
N LYS A 702 -12.89 -14.64 -2.37
CA LYS A 702 -11.73 -13.91 -2.87
C LYS A 702 -12.16 -12.84 -3.87
N CYS A 703 -11.60 -11.64 -3.79
CA CYS A 703 -11.69 -10.62 -4.84
C CYS A 703 -10.37 -9.83 -4.82
N GLU A 704 -9.69 -9.68 -5.96
CA GLU A 704 -8.39 -9.00 -6.01
C GLU A 704 -8.12 -8.35 -7.38
N LEU A 705 -7.35 -7.27 -7.35
CA LEU A 705 -6.79 -6.63 -8.53
C LEU A 705 -5.33 -7.06 -8.73
N GLU A 706 -4.96 -7.38 -9.96
CA GLU A 706 -3.60 -7.73 -10.36
C GLU A 706 -3.16 -6.85 -11.52
N TYR A 707 -2.03 -6.16 -11.35
CA TYR A 707 -1.36 -5.49 -12.45
C TYR A 707 -0.63 -6.53 -13.32
N ARG A 708 -1.01 -6.62 -14.60
CA ARG A 708 -0.48 -7.61 -15.55
C ARG A 708 -0.10 -6.95 -16.88
N PRO A 709 1.04 -6.24 -16.96
CA PRO A 709 1.55 -5.71 -18.22
C PRO A 709 1.56 -6.80 -19.29
N THR A 710 0.91 -6.56 -20.42
CA THR A 710 0.84 -7.57 -21.48
C THR A 710 1.44 -7.02 -22.76
N LYS A 711 2.38 -7.76 -23.32
CA LYS A 711 3.03 -7.42 -24.58
C LYS A 711 2.01 -7.42 -25.72
N CYS A 712 1.99 -6.38 -26.54
CA CYS A 712 1.18 -6.34 -27.76
C CYS A 712 1.56 -7.49 -28.71
N THR A 713 0.60 -7.97 -29.49
CA THR A 713 0.89 -8.90 -30.58
C THR A 713 1.78 -8.21 -31.63
N PRO A 714 2.62 -8.95 -32.38
CA PRO A 714 3.37 -8.37 -33.48
C PRO A 714 2.44 -7.72 -34.51
N ARG A 715 2.90 -6.66 -35.15
CA ARG A 715 2.14 -6.00 -36.23
C ARG A 715 2.03 -6.94 -37.43
N SER A 716 0.80 -7.35 -37.75
CA SER A 716 0.49 -8.11 -38.96
C SER A 716 0.55 -7.21 -40.21
N ALA A 717 0.85 -7.80 -41.38
CA ALA A 717 0.94 -7.08 -42.66
C ALA A 717 -0.39 -6.44 -43.10
N ASP A 718 -1.51 -6.94 -42.60
CA ASP A 718 -2.87 -6.43 -42.81
C ASP A 718 -3.29 -5.34 -41.79
N GLY A 719 -2.42 -4.98 -40.85
CA GLY A 719 -2.68 -3.98 -39.81
C GLY A 719 -3.55 -4.45 -38.64
N SER A 720 -3.84 -5.76 -38.53
CA SER A 720 -4.68 -6.34 -37.47
C SER A 720 -3.96 -6.58 -36.12
N GLY A 721 -2.63 -6.55 -36.10
CA GLY A 721 -1.80 -6.75 -34.90
C GLY A 721 -1.15 -5.47 -34.37
N GLY A 722 -0.50 -5.55 -33.21
CA GLY A 722 0.17 -4.41 -32.58
C GLY A 722 -0.79 -3.41 -31.90
N LEU A 723 -0.24 -2.28 -31.47
CA LEU A 723 -1.00 -1.23 -30.77
C LEU A 723 -2.16 -0.68 -31.62
N GLU A 724 -1.94 -0.46 -32.92
CA GLU A 724 -2.94 0.07 -33.84
C GLU A 724 -4.13 -0.90 -33.99
N GLY A 725 -3.85 -2.19 -34.21
CA GLY A 725 -4.88 -3.23 -34.29
C GLY A 725 -5.66 -3.36 -32.99
N TRP A 726 -4.96 -3.25 -31.85
CA TRP A 726 -5.59 -3.24 -30.54
C TRP A 726 -6.57 -2.07 -30.35
N VAL A 727 -6.14 -0.84 -30.67
CA VAL A 727 -6.98 0.37 -30.55
C VAL A 727 -8.21 0.29 -31.46
N LYS A 728 -8.03 -0.20 -32.71
CA LYS A 728 -9.13 -0.38 -33.65
C LYS A 728 -10.16 -1.40 -33.17
N LEU A 729 -9.72 -2.52 -32.61
CA LEU A 729 -10.62 -3.58 -32.16
C LEU A 729 -11.29 -3.24 -30.83
N MET A 730 -10.50 -2.96 -29.79
CA MET A 730 -11.01 -2.78 -28.43
C MET A 730 -11.68 -1.41 -28.28
N GLY A 731 -11.14 -0.37 -28.91
CA GLY A 731 -11.68 1.00 -28.88
C GLY A 731 -12.78 1.28 -29.91
N ALA A 732 -13.26 0.28 -30.66
CA ALA A 732 -14.18 0.47 -31.79
C ALA A 732 -15.43 1.33 -31.46
N GLU A 733 -16.04 1.15 -30.29
CA GLU A 733 -17.23 1.93 -29.90
C GLU A 733 -16.91 3.40 -29.62
N MET A 734 -15.73 3.67 -29.06
CA MET A 734 -15.24 5.04 -28.87
C MET A 734 -14.93 5.70 -30.22
N LEU A 735 -14.38 4.94 -31.17
CA LEU A 735 -14.13 5.40 -32.55
C LEU A 735 -15.44 5.58 -33.34
N ASN A 736 -16.53 4.92 -32.97
CA ASN A 736 -17.83 5.12 -33.60
C ASN A 736 -18.46 6.48 -33.25
N ALA A 737 -17.97 7.16 -32.21
CA ALA A 737 -18.40 8.52 -31.86
C ALA A 737 -17.92 9.59 -32.87
N VAL A 738 -17.06 9.23 -33.83
CA VAL A 738 -16.55 10.11 -34.88
C VAL A 738 -16.94 9.62 -36.28
N ASP A 739 -16.93 10.55 -37.23
CA ASP A 739 -17.12 10.27 -38.65
C ASP A 739 -16.13 9.21 -39.13
N GLU A 740 -16.59 8.28 -39.97
CA GLU A 740 -15.77 7.18 -40.48
C GLU A 740 -14.49 7.65 -41.18
N SER A 741 -14.56 8.78 -41.90
CA SER A 741 -13.42 9.39 -42.59
C SER A 741 -12.31 9.86 -41.64
N LYS A 742 -12.62 10.15 -40.36
CA LYS A 742 -11.66 10.66 -39.36
C LYS A 742 -11.09 9.56 -38.46
N ARG A 743 -11.66 8.35 -38.48
CA ARG A 743 -11.25 7.25 -37.59
C ARG A 743 -9.79 6.87 -37.78
N GLY A 744 -9.30 6.83 -39.03
CA GLY A 744 -7.91 6.51 -39.33
C GLY A 744 -6.94 7.52 -38.70
N ASP A 745 -7.22 8.81 -38.87
CA ASP A 745 -6.39 9.89 -38.32
C ASP A 745 -6.41 9.91 -36.78
N ILE A 746 -7.57 9.62 -36.17
CA ILE A 746 -7.69 9.54 -34.71
C ILE A 746 -6.93 8.34 -34.15
N VAL A 747 -7.02 7.17 -34.79
CA VAL A 747 -6.23 6.00 -34.39
C VAL A 747 -4.75 6.32 -34.47
N LYS A 748 -4.30 6.99 -35.54
CA LYS A 748 -2.92 7.43 -35.68
C LYS A 748 -2.50 8.35 -34.54
N GLN A 749 -3.26 9.40 -34.25
CA GLN A 749 -2.97 10.32 -33.13
C GLN A 749 -2.89 9.60 -31.78
N VAL A 750 -3.79 8.63 -31.53
CA VAL A 750 -3.75 7.80 -30.32
C VAL A 750 -2.46 6.98 -30.26
N CYS A 751 -2.08 6.33 -31.36
CA CYS A 751 -0.85 5.56 -31.43
C CYS A 751 0.41 6.43 -31.25
N ASP A 752 0.48 7.60 -31.90
CA ASP A 752 1.60 8.53 -31.82
C ASP A 752 1.82 9.02 -30.36
N VAL A 753 0.73 9.31 -29.63
CA VAL A 753 0.81 9.71 -28.21
C VAL A 753 1.24 8.54 -27.32
N LEU A 754 0.74 7.33 -27.60
CA LEU A 754 1.07 6.15 -26.80
C LEU A 754 2.46 5.59 -27.10
N GLU A 755 3.04 5.90 -28.25
CA GLU A 755 4.32 5.33 -28.71
C GLU A 755 5.41 5.46 -27.64
N THR A 756 5.57 6.62 -27.02
CA THR A 756 6.56 6.84 -25.95
C THR A 756 6.16 6.22 -24.60
N VAL A 757 4.88 6.02 -24.36
CA VAL A 757 4.34 5.56 -23.07
C VAL A 757 4.36 4.04 -22.95
N VAL A 758 4.07 3.34 -24.05
CA VAL A 758 3.92 1.88 -24.05
C VAL A 758 5.12 1.14 -24.63
N THR A 759 6.05 1.85 -25.29
CA THR A 759 7.23 1.25 -25.93
C THR A 759 8.43 1.30 -25.00
N ARG A 760 9.13 0.18 -24.86
CA ARG A 760 10.41 0.08 -24.17
C ARG A 760 11.54 0.57 -25.07
N GLU A 761 12.39 1.46 -24.56
CA GLU A 761 13.51 2.03 -25.34
C GLU A 761 14.58 0.97 -25.65
N GLU A 762 14.71 -0.06 -24.80
CA GLU A 762 15.79 -1.04 -24.91
C GLU A 762 15.59 -2.04 -26.06
N ASP A 763 14.34 -2.42 -26.33
CA ASP A 763 14.01 -3.48 -27.29
C ASP A 763 12.86 -3.15 -28.26
N GLY A 764 12.30 -1.95 -28.17
CA GLY A 764 11.19 -1.48 -29.02
C GLY A 764 9.87 -2.23 -28.80
N SER A 765 9.76 -3.05 -27.75
CA SER A 765 8.55 -3.82 -27.50
C SER A 765 7.48 -3.01 -26.80
N GLN A 766 6.22 -3.22 -27.19
CA GLN A 766 5.07 -2.48 -26.68
C GLN A 766 4.30 -3.28 -25.63
N TYR A 767 4.03 -2.69 -24.47
CA TYR A 767 3.28 -3.31 -23.37
C TYR A 767 2.08 -2.45 -22.95
N LEU A 768 0.91 -3.08 -22.87
CA LEU A 768 -0.30 -2.45 -22.34
C LEU A 768 -0.45 -2.72 -20.85
N ASN A 769 -0.79 -1.68 -20.09
CA ASN A 769 -0.93 -1.67 -18.64
C ASN A 769 -2.28 -2.29 -18.20
N TYR A 770 -2.46 -3.59 -18.44
CA TYR A 770 -3.68 -4.27 -18.01
C TYR A 770 -3.73 -4.43 -16.49
N VAL A 771 -4.92 -4.22 -15.94
CA VAL A 771 -5.26 -4.56 -14.55
C VAL A 771 -6.41 -5.54 -14.60
N ARG A 772 -6.23 -6.71 -14.00
CA ARG A 772 -7.22 -7.79 -13.97
C ARG A 772 -7.87 -7.86 -12.61
N LEU A 773 -9.20 -7.78 -12.57
CA LEU A 773 -10.01 -8.07 -11.40
C LEU A 773 -10.42 -9.53 -11.44
N ARG A 774 -10.03 -10.30 -10.43
CA ARG A 774 -10.41 -11.71 -10.25
C ARG A 774 -11.27 -11.87 -9.02
N ALA A 775 -12.30 -12.71 -9.08
CA ALA A 775 -13.07 -13.06 -7.89
C ALA A 775 -13.54 -14.52 -7.87
N VAL A 776 -13.73 -15.02 -6.65
CA VAL A 776 -14.39 -16.28 -6.31
C VAL A 776 -15.46 -15.94 -5.27
N ALA A 777 -16.71 -16.22 -5.59
CA ALA A 777 -17.86 -15.95 -4.74
C ALA A 777 -18.71 -17.21 -4.61
N ARG A 778 -19.15 -17.56 -3.40
CA ARG A 778 -19.95 -18.75 -3.12
C ARG A 778 -21.39 -18.35 -2.81
N LYS A 779 -22.35 -19.06 -3.38
CA LYS A 779 -23.76 -18.90 -3.04
C LYS A 779 -24.04 -19.51 -1.66
N ILE A 780 -24.62 -18.71 -0.75
CA ILE A 780 -25.01 -19.14 0.61
C ILE A 780 -26.35 -19.87 0.57
#